data_AF-A0A957PGN6-F1
#
_entry.id   AF-A0A957PGN6-F1
#
_cell.length_a   1.000
_cell.length_b   1.000
_cell.length_c   1.000
_cell.angle_alpha   90.00
_cell.angle_beta   90.00
_cell.angle_gamma   90.00
#
_symmetry.space_group_name_H-M   'P 1'
#
loop_
_entity.id
_entity.type
_entity.pdbx_description
1 polymer ?
#
loop_
_entity_poly.entity_id
_entity_poly.type
_entity_poly.pdbx_seq_one_letter_code
_entity_poly.pdbx_strand_id
1 'polypeptide(L)'
;AVDVAGLRPGAGNFFETATQLFGMVTNTSKDIAARLGYDDLTVSDVAMGIAAVGAAITNVQSQSGDALSAENFDLSQLTGIDLQSLGIDPETVNLNQLGDNLLSAVNLNVLGTEIDRVLGQIGLEIRHGDVYLNRLGAEKLNARVGDIVEIYIGPIPLPYRVRGIVDGAGPMAALAPVVVMPLGEAQRLLFMENRINSVLVSNRGDAYAGMQYTAQVNQRLRVLALSDKATQQIVDLLRQPEVRQALDQHVARAVEEDVFSGEEPPPFIADLVNSVIPVGTLAPNLKTLQRELDQPGISDALRQALADRNVQLWLSDLSGLSKEKNDELERAVRDLTEIDLLEPLSKQTVATAASVGGLAFSSVFSLFGIFSILAGVLLIFLIFIMLATERKSEMGMARAIGVQRGQLVQMFITEGMLYDLVAAAAGVLLGLLVSWAMVGFINNLVNDVTGQVGGALGAQSGFFRFRFNVAPVSIVIAYCLGVLLTFLIVTIASWRVSRLNIVAAIRDLPESSVTKRRSWLRRIFTVAIGPILIAAAIWLLFISGLKLGPALAQLGTSLLLFGAALTLGWLLSLSGMRADTRNRIAYSLLGFGLLIVWTMSWERWSALLGVNLLERDPTVAVLSIGLSGPLIILGAILVVMYNADSLFWAISRLLGGIGYLTPVLKTAIAYPLSARFRTGMAMLLFAMIISTVVIMSIVIQVTQTLVSPDDERYAGFEIAVNFSLLSFFNPISDLRAEIDRHPDFAKEEVAAVARIGHSNVLVDRVRVDHVAREESTVARTLELTSINGEYIEQAQKYYTFQLRAPEYASDADVWQALATRNDVAIVSPAMLEDASQFGDNFDEGGEQNRYRNSFDLRLRRLPGVTSDLGALPPIELSLRDESPDRQAKMTVQVIGVLAQNETLAGGNFQVNELLAAQLTGAPPANPTFYVKAADGFDPHKVAQDLESAFISGGLNATLSAESF
;
A
#
# COMPACT_ATOMS: atom_id res chain seq x y z
N ALA A 1 9.34 25.57 -61.87
CA ALA A 1 9.46 26.04 -60.47
C ALA A 1 8.05 26.33 -59.97
N VAL A 2 7.53 25.49 -59.09
CA VAL A 2 6.27 25.71 -58.36
C VAL A 2 6.67 26.06 -56.93
N ASP A 3 6.14 27.17 -56.41
CA ASP A 3 6.44 27.67 -55.07
C ASP A 3 5.84 26.72 -54.01
N VAL A 4 6.72 26.09 -53.23
CA VAL A 4 6.41 24.98 -52.32
C VAL A 4 6.01 25.50 -50.93
N ALA A 5 6.18 26.79 -50.64
CA ALA A 5 5.93 27.36 -49.32
C ALA A 5 4.44 27.58 -48.98
N GLY A 6 3.52 27.36 -49.94
CA GLY A 6 2.08 27.60 -49.78
C GLY A 6 1.20 26.35 -49.60
N LEU A 7 1.76 25.13 -49.58
CA LEU A 7 0.97 23.89 -49.53
C LEU A 7 0.79 23.38 -48.08
N ARG A 8 -0.45 23.02 -47.72
CA ARG A 8 -0.85 22.54 -46.37
C ARG A 8 0.03 21.36 -45.88
N PRO A 9 0.32 21.27 -44.56
CA PRO A 9 1.14 20.19 -44.01
C PRO A 9 0.42 18.85 -44.21
N GLY A 10 1.05 17.96 -44.97
CA GLY A 10 0.51 16.66 -45.39
C GLY A 10 0.87 16.30 -46.84
N ALA A 11 0.77 17.25 -47.77
CA ALA A 11 1.08 16.99 -49.18
C ALA A 11 2.58 17.03 -49.50
N GLY A 12 3.36 17.86 -48.79
CA GLY A 12 4.82 17.92 -48.92
C GLY A 12 5.51 16.58 -48.56
N ASN A 13 5.02 15.91 -47.51
CA ASN A 13 5.51 14.60 -47.11
C ASN A 13 5.24 13.54 -48.18
N PHE A 14 4.18 13.64 -48.97
CA PHE A 14 3.88 12.65 -50.00
C PHE A 14 4.89 12.68 -51.16
N PHE A 15 5.27 13.88 -51.61
CA PHE A 15 6.26 14.03 -52.68
C PHE A 15 7.69 13.76 -52.19
N GLU A 16 8.01 14.08 -50.93
CA GLU A 16 9.29 13.74 -50.31
C GLU A 16 9.41 12.22 -50.09
N THR A 17 8.34 11.57 -49.63
CA THR A 17 8.26 10.11 -49.45
C THR A 17 8.28 9.38 -50.78
N ALA A 18 7.60 9.89 -51.82
CA ALA A 18 7.66 9.31 -53.17
C ALA A 18 9.08 9.42 -53.75
N THR A 19 9.77 10.55 -53.56
CA THR A 19 11.16 10.72 -54.03
C THR A 19 12.13 9.79 -53.30
N GLN A 20 11.92 9.56 -51.99
CA GLN A 20 12.69 8.60 -51.20
C GLN A 20 12.39 7.15 -51.61
N LEU A 21 11.12 6.80 -51.88
CA LEU A 21 10.70 5.49 -52.37
C LEU A 21 11.32 5.18 -53.74
N PHE A 22 11.29 6.15 -54.67
CA PHE A 22 11.90 6.03 -55.98
C PHE A 22 13.43 5.90 -55.91
N GLY A 23 14.09 6.63 -55.00
CA GLY A 23 15.52 6.50 -54.74
C GLY A 23 15.92 5.16 -54.11
N MET A 24 15.06 4.58 -53.27
CA MET A 24 15.29 3.28 -52.64
C MET A 24 15.12 2.14 -53.64
N VAL A 25 14.07 2.20 -54.48
CA VAL A 25 13.83 1.20 -55.53
C VAL A 25 14.95 1.19 -56.57
N THR A 26 15.49 2.36 -56.95
CA THR A 26 16.63 2.44 -57.89
C THR A 26 17.93 1.91 -57.32
N ASN A 27 18.20 2.09 -56.02
CA ASN A 27 19.40 1.55 -55.40
C ASN A 27 19.31 0.03 -55.20
N THR A 28 18.14 -0.48 -54.78
CA THR A 28 17.92 -1.91 -54.62
C THR A 28 17.88 -2.65 -55.96
N SER A 29 17.31 -2.04 -57.01
CA SER A 29 17.32 -2.65 -58.35
C SER A 29 18.74 -2.71 -58.95
N LYS A 30 19.56 -1.67 -58.73
CA LYS A 30 20.98 -1.68 -59.15
C LYS A 30 21.80 -2.70 -58.38
N ASP A 31 21.57 -2.87 -57.08
CA ASP A 31 22.30 -3.84 -56.26
C ASP A 31 21.92 -5.29 -56.62
N ILE A 32 20.66 -5.53 -57.02
CA ILE A 32 20.21 -6.84 -57.50
C ILE A 32 20.71 -7.13 -58.92
N ALA A 33 20.67 -6.14 -59.83
CA ALA A 33 21.17 -6.27 -61.19
C ALA A 33 22.69 -6.56 -61.23
N ALA A 34 23.46 -5.87 -60.37
CA ALA A 34 24.90 -6.10 -60.20
C ALA A 34 25.22 -7.49 -59.60
N ARG A 35 24.37 -8.01 -58.70
CA ARG A 35 24.54 -9.36 -58.11
C ARG A 35 24.16 -10.49 -59.06
N LEU A 36 23.32 -10.21 -60.05
CA LEU A 36 22.90 -11.17 -61.09
C LEU A 36 23.75 -11.06 -62.37
N GLY A 37 24.70 -10.12 -62.44
CA GLY A 37 25.66 -9.98 -63.54
C GLY A 37 25.12 -9.29 -64.79
N TYR A 38 24.04 -8.49 -64.67
CA TYR A 38 23.45 -7.75 -65.78
C TYR A 38 23.49 -6.25 -65.50
N ASP A 39 24.34 -5.51 -66.22
CA ASP A 39 24.62 -4.10 -65.91
C ASP A 39 23.63 -3.09 -66.54
N ASP A 40 22.76 -3.51 -67.48
CA ASP A 40 21.94 -2.59 -68.30
C ASP A 40 20.41 -2.89 -68.26
N LEU A 41 19.87 -3.30 -67.11
CA LEU A 41 18.40 -3.39 -66.95
C LEU A 41 17.80 -2.06 -66.48
N THR A 42 16.94 -1.45 -67.30
CA THR A 42 16.29 -0.18 -66.92
C THR A 42 14.98 -0.43 -66.16
N VAL A 43 14.60 0.54 -65.31
CA VAL A 43 13.38 0.48 -64.48
C VAL A 43 12.10 0.28 -65.32
N SER A 44 12.11 0.73 -66.58
CA SER A 44 11.01 0.55 -67.54
C SER A 44 10.80 -0.92 -67.92
N ASP A 45 11.87 -1.68 -68.03
CA ASP A 45 11.85 -3.07 -68.51
C ASP A 45 11.33 -4.03 -67.44
N VAL A 46 11.70 -3.78 -66.18
CA VAL A 46 11.19 -4.52 -65.02
C VAL A 46 9.70 -4.22 -64.78
N ALA A 47 9.30 -2.95 -64.92
CA ALA A 47 7.90 -2.55 -64.76
C ALA A 47 6.99 -3.16 -65.84
N MET A 48 7.45 -3.23 -67.10
CA MET A 48 6.72 -3.89 -68.19
C MET A 48 6.66 -5.42 -68.01
N GLY A 49 7.72 -6.05 -67.51
CA GLY A 49 7.71 -7.48 -67.19
C GLY A 49 6.69 -7.85 -66.11
N ILE A 50 6.60 -7.05 -65.05
CA ILE A 50 5.60 -7.24 -63.97
C ILE A 50 4.17 -7.02 -64.49
N ALA A 51 3.96 -6.02 -65.34
CA ALA A 51 2.65 -5.76 -65.95
C ALA A 51 2.21 -6.90 -66.90
N ALA A 52 3.14 -7.46 -67.69
CA ALA A 52 2.86 -8.58 -68.58
C ALA A 52 2.53 -9.88 -67.82
N VAL A 53 3.23 -10.14 -66.70
CA VAL A 53 2.93 -11.27 -65.80
C VAL A 53 1.59 -11.07 -65.10
N GLY A 54 1.26 -9.84 -64.68
CA GLY A 54 -0.07 -9.50 -64.13
C GLY A 54 -1.21 -9.73 -65.12
N ALA A 55 -0.99 -9.42 -66.41
CA ALA A 55 -1.96 -9.69 -67.47
C ALA A 55 -2.11 -11.19 -67.79
N ALA A 56 -1.02 -11.97 -67.70
CA ALA A 56 -1.04 -13.42 -67.91
C ALA A 56 -1.72 -14.19 -66.77
N ILE A 57 -1.61 -13.71 -65.52
CA ILE A 57 -2.20 -14.36 -64.33
C ILE A 57 -3.70 -14.06 -64.22
N THR A 58 -4.18 -12.90 -64.69
CA THR A 58 -5.54 -12.46 -64.42
C THR A 58 -6.62 -13.07 -65.34
N ASN A 59 -6.25 -13.83 -66.36
CA ASN A 59 -7.12 -14.66 -67.22
C ASN A 59 -8.57 -14.15 -67.36
N VAL A 60 -8.75 -12.88 -67.71
CA VAL A 60 -10.07 -12.28 -67.93
C VAL A 60 -10.56 -12.73 -69.29
N GLN A 61 -11.25 -13.88 -69.34
CA GLN A 61 -12.05 -14.23 -70.51
C GLN A 61 -13.31 -13.37 -70.52
N SER A 62 -13.35 -12.43 -71.46
CA SER A 62 -14.58 -11.77 -71.87
C SER A 62 -15.51 -12.80 -72.51
N GLN A 63 -16.76 -12.87 -72.05
CA GLN A 63 -17.84 -13.49 -72.82
C GLN A 63 -18.21 -12.61 -74.02
N SER A 64 -17.45 -12.72 -75.10
CA SER A 64 -18.01 -12.90 -76.44
C SER A 64 -17.24 -14.06 -77.04
N GLY A 65 -17.86 -15.24 -76.99
CA GLY A 65 -17.20 -16.51 -77.25
C GLY A 65 -16.61 -16.61 -78.65
N ASP A 66 -15.31 -16.88 -78.70
CA ASP A 66 -14.68 -17.82 -79.61
C ASP A 66 -13.34 -18.23 -78.97
N ALA A 67 -13.14 -19.54 -78.81
CA ALA A 67 -11.96 -20.09 -78.15
C ALA A 67 -10.74 -19.99 -79.08
N LEU A 68 -9.73 -19.21 -78.69
CA LEU A 68 -8.43 -19.18 -79.35
C LEU A 68 -7.38 -19.80 -78.42
N SER A 69 -6.82 -20.92 -78.86
CA SER A 69 -5.78 -21.70 -78.21
C SER A 69 -4.42 -20.98 -78.21
N ALA A 70 -3.62 -21.26 -77.18
CA ALA A 70 -2.37 -20.59 -76.82
C ALA A 70 -1.16 -20.83 -77.76
N GLU A 71 -1.38 -21.25 -79.01
CA GLU A 71 -0.28 -21.67 -79.90
C GLU A 71 0.22 -20.59 -80.88
N ASN A 72 -0.37 -19.39 -80.90
CA ASN A 72 0.04 -18.33 -81.84
C ASN A 72 0.17 -16.93 -81.20
N PHE A 73 0.74 -16.84 -79.99
CA PHE A 73 1.09 -15.52 -79.43
C PHE A 73 2.59 -15.25 -79.65
N ASP A 74 2.91 -14.68 -80.80
CA ASP A 74 4.26 -14.24 -81.15
C ASP A 74 4.57 -12.90 -80.48
N LEU A 75 5.33 -12.96 -79.37
CA LEU A 75 5.73 -11.79 -78.57
C LEU A 75 6.65 -10.81 -79.33
N SER A 76 7.20 -11.20 -80.49
CA SER A 76 8.07 -10.34 -81.30
C SER A 76 7.35 -9.12 -81.89
N GLN A 77 6.01 -9.16 -82.03
CA GLN A 77 5.24 -8.05 -82.59
C GLN A 77 4.91 -6.93 -81.59
N LEU A 78 5.04 -7.19 -80.28
CA LEU A 78 4.64 -6.23 -79.23
C LEU A 78 5.80 -5.47 -78.60
N THR A 79 7.02 -5.99 -78.66
CA THR A 79 8.18 -5.39 -77.96
C THR A 79 9.36 -5.07 -78.87
N GLY A 80 9.40 -5.59 -80.10
CA GLY A 80 10.51 -5.33 -81.04
C GLY A 80 11.90 -5.80 -80.57
N ILE A 81 11.96 -6.62 -79.50
CA ILE A 81 13.20 -7.16 -78.92
C ILE A 81 13.16 -8.67 -79.07
N ASP A 82 14.17 -9.22 -79.77
CA ASP A 82 14.34 -10.66 -79.98
C ASP A 82 15.11 -11.28 -78.80
N LEU A 83 14.71 -12.44 -78.29
CA LEU A 83 15.39 -13.14 -77.18
C LEU A 83 16.84 -13.52 -77.52
N GLN A 84 17.16 -13.65 -78.81
CA GLN A 84 18.54 -13.81 -79.28
C GLN A 84 19.41 -12.58 -79.05
N SER A 85 18.82 -11.37 -79.01
CA SER A 85 19.55 -10.12 -78.76
C SER A 85 20.02 -9.96 -77.31
N LEU A 86 19.46 -10.77 -76.39
CA LEU A 86 19.88 -10.87 -74.99
C LEU A 86 20.87 -12.04 -74.75
N GLY A 87 21.33 -12.70 -75.81
CA GLY A 87 22.31 -13.79 -75.73
C GLY A 87 21.76 -15.11 -75.16
N ILE A 88 20.44 -15.27 -75.09
CA ILE A 88 19.78 -16.46 -74.54
C ILE A 88 19.30 -17.32 -75.72
N ASP A 89 19.86 -18.52 -75.84
CA ASP A 89 19.49 -19.46 -76.90
C ASP A 89 18.26 -20.29 -76.45
N PRO A 90 17.06 -20.06 -77.01
CA PRO A 90 15.81 -20.59 -76.48
C PRO A 90 15.66 -22.11 -76.61
N GLU A 91 16.53 -22.78 -77.36
CA GLU A 91 16.54 -24.25 -77.46
C GLU A 91 17.36 -24.95 -76.35
N THR A 92 18.15 -24.22 -75.55
CA THR A 92 19.05 -24.81 -74.54
C THR A 92 18.71 -24.51 -73.09
N VAL A 93 17.77 -23.60 -72.82
CA VAL A 93 17.40 -23.20 -71.45
C VAL A 93 16.12 -23.91 -71.02
N ASN A 94 16.26 -24.88 -70.12
CA ASN A 94 15.15 -25.60 -69.53
C ASN A 94 14.45 -24.71 -68.47
N LEU A 95 13.41 -23.98 -68.89
CA LEU A 95 12.67 -22.99 -68.09
C LEU A 95 12.17 -23.53 -66.73
N ASN A 96 11.94 -24.83 -66.62
CA ASN A 96 11.53 -25.47 -65.37
C ASN A 96 12.66 -25.48 -64.31
N GLN A 97 13.93 -25.66 -64.72
CA GLN A 97 15.06 -25.60 -63.78
C GLN A 97 15.35 -24.17 -63.29
N LEU A 98 15.06 -23.16 -64.12
CA LEU A 98 15.19 -21.76 -63.73
C LEU A 98 14.05 -21.35 -62.78
N GLY A 99 12.83 -21.87 -63.00
CA GLY A 99 11.70 -21.73 -62.09
C GLY A 99 11.93 -22.40 -60.73
N ASP A 100 12.45 -23.64 -60.72
CA ASP A 100 12.74 -24.38 -59.48
C ASP A 100 13.87 -23.74 -58.67
N ASN A 101 14.91 -23.21 -59.34
CA ASN A 101 16.01 -22.50 -58.67
C ASN A 101 15.60 -21.09 -58.17
N LEU A 102 14.68 -20.39 -58.86
CA LEU A 102 14.10 -19.14 -58.38
C LEU A 102 13.16 -19.38 -57.19
N LEU A 103 12.36 -20.46 -57.21
CA LEU A 103 11.52 -20.88 -56.09
C LEU A 103 12.35 -21.38 -54.90
N SER A 104 13.51 -22.03 -55.12
CA SER A 104 14.41 -22.41 -54.03
C SER A 104 15.21 -21.22 -53.47
N ALA A 105 15.50 -20.20 -54.28
CA ALA A 105 16.15 -18.97 -53.86
C ALA A 105 15.20 -18.00 -53.12
N VAL A 106 13.91 -18.03 -53.46
CA VAL A 106 12.85 -17.32 -52.73
C VAL A 106 12.41 -18.19 -51.54
N ASN A 107 13.23 -18.21 -50.50
CA ASN A 107 12.82 -18.77 -49.22
C ASN A 107 11.66 -17.92 -48.66
N LEU A 108 10.44 -18.45 -48.70
CA LEU A 108 9.21 -17.78 -48.24
C LEU A 108 9.30 -17.30 -46.78
N ASN A 109 10.16 -17.93 -45.96
CA ASN A 109 10.44 -17.47 -44.60
C ASN A 109 11.25 -16.16 -44.55
N VAL A 110 12.08 -15.88 -45.57
CA VAL A 110 12.89 -14.66 -45.69
C VAL A 110 12.07 -13.52 -46.31
N LEU A 111 11.24 -13.84 -47.31
CA LEU A 111 10.30 -12.86 -47.89
C LEU A 111 9.24 -12.44 -46.86
N GLY A 112 8.77 -13.40 -46.04
CA GLY A 112 7.92 -13.11 -44.88
C GLY A 112 8.59 -12.16 -43.89
N THR A 113 9.88 -12.35 -43.57
CA THR A 113 10.59 -11.49 -42.60
C THR A 113 10.78 -10.06 -43.11
N GLU A 114 11.06 -9.85 -44.39
CA GLU A 114 11.27 -8.50 -44.93
C GLU A 114 9.95 -7.77 -45.22
N ILE A 115 8.91 -8.49 -45.64
CA ILE A 115 7.54 -7.97 -45.74
C ILE A 115 7.00 -7.63 -44.34
N ASP A 116 7.30 -8.43 -43.32
CA ASP A 116 6.90 -8.20 -41.92
C ASP A 116 7.68 -7.07 -41.25
N ARG A 117 8.93 -6.81 -41.69
CA ARG A 117 9.72 -5.65 -41.28
C ARG A 117 9.14 -4.34 -41.83
N VAL A 118 8.61 -4.37 -43.05
CA VAL A 118 7.97 -3.21 -43.71
C VAL A 118 6.55 -2.97 -43.18
N LEU A 119 5.75 -4.03 -42.98
CA LEU A 119 4.39 -3.91 -42.43
C LEU A 119 4.38 -3.59 -40.93
N GLY A 120 5.38 -4.05 -40.17
CA GLY A 120 5.55 -3.75 -38.75
C GLY A 120 5.80 -2.27 -38.44
N GLN A 121 6.28 -1.48 -39.40
CA GLN A 121 6.49 -0.03 -39.24
C GLN A 121 5.19 0.79 -39.29
N ILE A 122 4.07 0.16 -39.68
CA ILE A 122 2.76 0.83 -39.84
C ILE A 122 1.83 0.56 -38.63
N GLY A 123 2.23 -0.32 -37.72
CA GLY A 123 1.68 -0.48 -36.37
C GLY A 123 0.16 -0.61 -36.29
N LEU A 124 -0.36 -1.85 -36.38
CA LEU A 124 -1.59 -2.35 -35.73
C LEU A 124 -2.00 -3.70 -36.34
N GLU A 125 -1.65 -4.81 -35.68
CA GLU A 125 -2.46 -6.03 -35.44
C GLU A 125 -1.54 -7.20 -35.03
N ILE A 126 -1.94 -7.95 -34.00
CA ILE A 126 -1.29 -9.21 -33.60
C ILE A 126 -1.79 -10.27 -34.59
N ARG A 127 -0.87 -11.00 -35.24
CA ARG A 127 -1.24 -12.11 -36.15
C ARG A 127 -1.50 -13.39 -35.35
N HIS A 128 -2.23 -14.34 -35.94
CA HIS A 128 -2.29 -15.72 -35.43
C HIS A 128 -0.87 -16.27 -35.25
N GLY A 129 -0.56 -16.75 -34.05
CA GLY A 129 0.75 -17.28 -33.66
C GLY A 129 1.71 -16.26 -33.01
N ASP A 130 1.33 -14.98 -32.88
CA ASP A 130 2.12 -13.96 -32.18
C ASP A 130 1.54 -13.67 -30.78
N VAL A 131 2.42 -13.50 -29.80
CA VAL A 131 2.06 -13.09 -28.43
C VAL A 131 2.90 -11.92 -27.96
N TYR A 132 2.29 -11.07 -27.13
CA TYR A 132 3.03 -10.14 -26.30
C TYR A 132 3.23 -10.74 -24.92
N LEU A 133 4.43 -10.64 -24.40
CA LEU A 133 4.70 -10.93 -23.00
C LEU A 133 4.72 -9.61 -22.25
N ASN A 134 4.19 -9.57 -21.03
CA ASN A 134 4.61 -8.50 -20.14
C ASN A 134 6.09 -8.69 -19.78
N ARG A 135 6.74 -7.61 -19.33
CA ARG A 135 8.16 -7.64 -18.91
C ARG A 135 8.47 -8.81 -17.97
N LEU A 136 7.52 -9.08 -17.09
CA LEU A 136 7.48 -10.18 -16.16
C LEU A 136 7.57 -11.58 -16.78
N GLY A 137 6.67 -11.87 -17.71
CA GLY A 137 6.66 -13.13 -18.43
C GLY A 137 7.92 -13.29 -19.26
N ALA A 138 8.43 -12.19 -19.83
CA ALA A 138 9.68 -12.20 -20.58
C ALA A 138 10.89 -12.50 -19.69
N GLU A 139 10.99 -11.91 -18.50
CA GLU A 139 12.10 -12.16 -17.58
C GLU A 139 12.03 -13.56 -16.97
N LYS A 140 10.84 -14.02 -16.52
CA LYS A 140 10.67 -15.39 -15.98
C LYS A 140 10.97 -16.47 -17.02
N LEU A 141 10.58 -16.25 -18.28
CA LEU A 141 10.88 -17.19 -19.37
C LEU A 141 12.25 -16.95 -20.01
N ASN A 142 13.01 -15.93 -19.56
CA ASN A 142 14.22 -15.43 -20.21
C ASN A 142 14.03 -15.21 -21.72
N ALA A 143 12.83 -14.79 -22.12
CA ALA A 143 12.39 -14.65 -23.50
C ALA A 143 12.66 -13.22 -24.01
N ARG A 144 13.12 -13.12 -25.25
CA ARG A 144 13.38 -11.88 -25.98
C ARG A 144 12.38 -11.72 -27.11
N VAL A 145 12.28 -10.50 -27.62
CA VAL A 145 11.48 -10.21 -28.81
C VAL A 145 12.03 -11.03 -29.99
N GLY A 146 11.18 -11.87 -30.57
CA GLY A 146 11.51 -12.79 -31.65
C GLY A 146 11.60 -14.26 -31.24
N ASP A 147 11.71 -14.56 -29.94
CA ASP A 147 11.81 -15.92 -29.42
C ASP A 147 10.49 -16.68 -29.54
N ILE A 148 10.56 -18.01 -29.48
CA ILE A 148 9.39 -18.90 -29.50
C ILE A 148 9.13 -19.38 -28.07
N VAL A 149 7.91 -19.17 -27.60
CA VAL A 149 7.39 -19.66 -26.33
C VAL A 149 6.35 -20.74 -26.58
N GLU A 150 6.41 -21.82 -25.83
CA GLU A 150 5.43 -22.90 -25.90
C GLU A 150 4.34 -22.66 -24.86
N ILE A 151 3.09 -22.55 -25.32
CA ILE A 151 1.92 -22.44 -24.46
C ILE A 151 1.29 -23.83 -24.34
N TYR A 152 1.19 -24.32 -23.11
CA TYR A 152 0.62 -25.62 -22.81
C TYR A 152 -0.87 -25.51 -22.51
N ILE A 153 -1.69 -26.34 -23.17
CA ILE A 153 -3.10 -26.55 -22.80
C ILE A 153 -3.28 -28.04 -22.58
N GLY A 154 -3.38 -28.43 -21.31
CA GLY A 154 -3.22 -29.83 -20.95
C GLY A 154 -1.85 -30.34 -21.43
N PRO A 155 -1.76 -31.51 -22.09
CA PRO A 155 -0.49 -32.10 -22.48
C PRO A 155 0.07 -31.59 -23.83
N ILE A 156 -0.60 -30.66 -24.52
CA ILE A 156 -0.24 -30.25 -25.88
C ILE A 156 0.53 -28.91 -25.84
N PRO A 157 1.82 -28.89 -26.23
CA PRO A 157 2.57 -27.65 -26.42
C PRO A 157 2.18 -27.00 -27.76
N LEU A 158 1.84 -25.71 -27.74
CA LEU A 158 1.60 -24.90 -28.93
C LEU A 158 2.65 -23.79 -29.03
N PRO A 159 3.43 -23.72 -30.12
CA PRO A 159 4.48 -22.71 -30.27
C PRO A 159 3.91 -21.35 -30.68
N TYR A 160 4.32 -20.30 -29.98
CA TYR A 160 3.95 -18.90 -30.21
C TYR A 160 5.20 -18.01 -30.26
N ARG A 161 5.21 -17.00 -31.11
CA ARG A 161 6.35 -16.06 -31.23
C ARG A 161 6.13 -14.83 -30.36
N VAL A 162 7.15 -14.43 -29.59
CA VAL A 162 7.13 -13.19 -28.80
C VAL A 162 7.31 -11.99 -29.73
N ARG A 163 6.22 -11.29 -30.03
CA ARG A 163 6.22 -10.11 -30.92
C ARG A 163 6.76 -8.86 -30.24
N GLY A 164 6.61 -8.78 -28.92
CA GLY A 164 7.06 -7.64 -28.13
C GLY A 164 6.93 -7.89 -26.64
N ILE A 165 7.65 -7.09 -25.87
CA ILE A 165 7.59 -7.09 -24.41
C ILE A 165 6.93 -5.78 -23.99
N VAL A 166 5.79 -5.86 -23.31
CA VAL A 166 5.00 -4.71 -22.87
C VAL A 166 5.19 -4.43 -21.38
N ASP A 167 5.34 -3.15 -21.05
CA ASP A 167 5.54 -2.69 -19.67
C ASP A 167 4.26 -2.73 -18.83
N GLY A 168 3.09 -2.83 -19.48
CA GLY A 168 1.79 -2.90 -18.83
C GLY A 168 0.74 -3.48 -19.78
N ALA A 169 0.27 -4.68 -19.47
CA ALA A 169 -0.66 -5.47 -20.28
C ALA A 169 -2.04 -5.64 -19.58
N GLY A 170 -2.48 -4.60 -18.86
CA GLY A 170 -3.69 -4.60 -18.04
C GLY A 170 -3.38 -4.63 -16.53
N PRO A 171 -4.43 -4.56 -15.67
CA PRO A 171 -4.26 -4.44 -14.22
C PRO A 171 -3.56 -5.64 -13.58
N MET A 172 -3.72 -6.85 -14.14
CA MET A 172 -3.04 -8.07 -13.68
C MET A 172 -1.59 -8.20 -14.19
N ALA A 173 -1.24 -7.51 -15.27
CA ALA A 173 0.08 -7.63 -15.87
C ALA A 173 1.20 -6.94 -15.07
N ALA A 174 0.84 -6.18 -14.04
CA ALA A 174 1.78 -5.69 -13.05
C ALA A 174 2.06 -6.72 -11.94
N LEU A 175 1.15 -7.68 -11.73
CA LEU A 175 1.14 -8.59 -10.57
C LEU A 175 1.56 -10.02 -10.91
N ALA A 176 1.44 -10.42 -12.18
CA ALA A 176 1.72 -11.79 -12.62
C ALA A 176 2.27 -11.80 -14.06
N PRO A 177 3.05 -12.82 -14.46
CA PRO A 177 3.42 -13.03 -15.85
C PRO A 177 2.15 -13.23 -16.70
N VAL A 178 1.98 -12.40 -17.72
CA VAL A 178 0.80 -12.38 -18.59
C VAL A 178 1.24 -12.52 -20.03
N VAL A 179 0.59 -13.46 -20.73
CA VAL A 179 0.62 -13.58 -22.17
C VAL A 179 -0.59 -12.85 -22.74
N VAL A 180 -0.35 -11.88 -23.62
CA VAL A 180 -1.38 -11.12 -24.31
C VAL A 180 -1.44 -11.58 -25.77
N MET A 181 -2.63 -12.00 -26.17
CA MET A 181 -2.94 -12.46 -27.53
C MET A 181 -4.36 -12.02 -27.92
N PRO A 182 -4.74 -12.10 -29.20
CA PRO A 182 -6.10 -11.81 -29.64
C PRO A 182 -7.13 -12.71 -28.92
N LEU A 183 -8.26 -12.14 -28.52
CA LEU A 183 -9.33 -12.89 -27.83
C LEU A 183 -9.81 -14.10 -28.64
N GLY A 184 -10.00 -13.93 -29.96
CA GLY A 184 -10.43 -15.03 -30.83
C GLY A 184 -9.40 -16.15 -30.93
N GLU A 185 -8.11 -15.86 -30.71
CA GLU A 185 -7.06 -16.88 -30.66
C GLU A 185 -7.05 -17.59 -29.31
N ALA A 186 -7.12 -16.84 -28.20
CA ALA A 186 -7.26 -17.41 -26.86
C ALA A 186 -8.49 -18.33 -26.73
N GLN A 187 -9.64 -17.94 -27.31
CA GLN A 187 -10.86 -18.75 -27.29
C GLN A 187 -10.72 -20.06 -28.06
N ARG A 188 -10.05 -20.04 -29.22
CA ARG A 188 -9.77 -21.27 -29.99
C ARG A 188 -8.78 -22.17 -29.28
N LEU A 189 -7.72 -21.56 -28.75
CA LEU A 189 -6.68 -22.19 -27.96
C LEU A 189 -7.34 -22.97 -26.79
N LEU A 190 -8.21 -22.33 -26.01
CA LEU A 190 -8.89 -22.94 -24.87
C LEU A 190 -10.13 -23.79 -25.21
N PHE A 191 -10.50 -23.93 -26.49
CA PHE A 191 -11.77 -24.55 -26.92
C PHE A 191 -13.03 -23.91 -26.29
N MET A 192 -12.99 -22.60 -26.01
CA MET A 192 -14.07 -21.84 -25.36
C MET A 192 -14.58 -20.71 -26.27
N GLU A 193 -15.09 -21.05 -27.45
CA GLU A 193 -15.66 -20.05 -28.37
C GLU A 193 -16.83 -19.29 -27.71
N ASN A 194 -16.86 -17.97 -27.92
CA ASN A 194 -17.85 -17.05 -27.36
C ASN A 194 -17.90 -16.95 -25.82
N ARG A 195 -16.90 -17.50 -25.11
CA ARG A 195 -16.79 -17.34 -23.65
C ARG A 195 -15.78 -16.24 -23.34
N ILE A 196 -16.13 -15.39 -22.37
CA ILE A 196 -15.29 -14.31 -21.87
C ILE A 196 -15.30 -14.42 -20.35
N ASN A 197 -14.14 -14.24 -19.72
CA ASN A 197 -13.99 -14.22 -18.27
C ASN A 197 -14.25 -12.82 -17.69
N SER A 198 -13.74 -11.79 -18.35
CA SER A 198 -13.73 -10.42 -17.84
C SER A 198 -13.75 -9.41 -18.99
N VAL A 199 -14.51 -8.33 -18.81
CA VAL A 199 -14.56 -7.21 -19.75
C VAL A 199 -13.99 -5.98 -19.06
N LEU A 200 -12.90 -5.44 -19.61
CA LEU A 200 -12.27 -4.23 -19.10
C LEU A 200 -12.84 -3.00 -19.84
N VAL A 201 -13.36 -2.03 -19.09
CA VAL A 201 -13.90 -0.78 -19.65
C VAL A 201 -12.93 0.37 -19.40
N SER A 202 -12.47 1.03 -20.46
CA SER A 202 -11.63 2.22 -20.34
C SER A 202 -12.45 3.49 -20.48
N ASN A 203 -12.45 4.31 -19.44
CA ASN A 203 -13.03 5.66 -19.49
C ASN A 203 -12.23 6.57 -20.43
N ARG A 204 -12.91 7.57 -21.00
CA ARG A 204 -12.25 8.62 -21.80
C ARG A 204 -11.34 9.48 -20.91
N GLY A 205 -10.17 9.85 -21.43
CA GLY A 205 -9.15 10.64 -20.73
C GLY A 205 -7.82 9.92 -20.67
N ASP A 206 -6.84 10.54 -20.00
CA ASP A 206 -5.54 9.92 -19.72
C ASP A 206 -5.59 9.01 -18.48
N ALA A 207 -4.42 8.64 -17.95
CA ALA A 207 -4.29 7.78 -16.77
C ALA A 207 -5.04 8.31 -15.53
N TYR A 208 -5.19 9.64 -15.40
CA TYR A 208 -5.77 10.29 -14.21
C TYR A 208 -7.11 10.97 -14.49
N ALA A 209 -7.24 11.66 -15.63
CA ALA A 209 -8.46 12.36 -16.02
C ALA A 209 -9.64 11.41 -16.24
N GLY A 210 -9.39 10.15 -16.61
CA GLY A 210 -10.44 9.14 -16.73
C GLY A 210 -11.03 8.68 -15.39
N MET A 211 -10.35 8.95 -14.26
CA MET A 211 -10.79 8.48 -12.94
C MET A 211 -12.07 9.16 -12.47
N GLN A 212 -12.25 10.45 -12.79
CA GLN A 212 -13.42 11.23 -12.39
C GLN A 212 -14.75 10.66 -12.90
N TYR A 213 -14.70 9.84 -13.97
CA TYR A 213 -15.88 9.21 -14.56
C TYR A 213 -16.16 7.80 -14.02
N THR A 214 -15.23 7.21 -13.25
CA THR A 214 -15.30 5.79 -12.84
C THR A 214 -16.54 5.49 -12.01
N ALA A 215 -16.82 6.29 -10.98
CA ALA A 215 -18.00 6.11 -10.13
C ALA A 215 -19.32 6.16 -10.94
N GLN A 216 -19.46 7.14 -11.83
CA GLN A 216 -20.66 7.31 -12.66
C GLN A 216 -20.83 6.16 -13.67
N VAL A 217 -19.73 5.72 -14.30
CA VAL A 217 -19.74 4.62 -15.26
C VAL A 217 -20.06 3.29 -14.55
N ASN A 218 -19.46 3.02 -13.39
CA ASN A 218 -19.74 1.82 -12.60
C ASN A 218 -21.21 1.77 -12.19
N GLN A 219 -21.77 2.85 -11.64
CA GLN A 219 -23.19 2.91 -11.27
C GLN A 219 -24.10 2.60 -12.46
N ARG A 220 -23.79 3.12 -13.66
CA ARG A 220 -24.58 2.87 -14.86
C ARG A 220 -24.44 1.44 -15.37
N LEU A 221 -23.23 0.87 -15.32
CA LEU A 221 -22.99 -0.52 -15.71
C LEU A 221 -23.68 -1.51 -14.76
N ARG A 222 -23.68 -1.27 -13.44
CA ARG A 222 -24.40 -2.12 -12.48
C ARG A 222 -25.90 -2.19 -12.78
N VAL A 223 -26.53 -1.07 -13.13
CA VAL A 223 -27.96 -1.05 -13.51
C VAL A 223 -28.21 -1.78 -14.83
N LEU A 224 -27.28 -1.70 -15.80
CA LEU A 224 -27.39 -2.39 -17.09
C LEU A 224 -27.12 -3.91 -16.99
N ALA A 225 -26.39 -4.34 -15.96
CA ALA A 225 -26.08 -5.75 -15.71
C ALA A 225 -27.25 -6.54 -15.09
N LEU A 226 -28.30 -5.85 -14.65
CA LEU A 226 -29.51 -6.46 -14.13
C LEU A 226 -30.33 -7.08 -15.26
N SER A 227 -30.75 -8.34 -15.09
CA SER A 227 -31.70 -8.96 -16.02
C SER A 227 -33.09 -8.36 -15.80
N ASP A 228 -33.72 -7.82 -16.84
CA ASP A 228 -35.08 -7.24 -16.73
C ASP A 228 -36.10 -8.29 -16.20
N LYS A 229 -35.93 -9.56 -16.60
CA LYS A 229 -36.81 -10.66 -16.17
C LYS A 229 -36.58 -11.04 -14.70
N ALA A 230 -35.33 -11.17 -14.27
CA ALA A 230 -35.01 -11.50 -12.88
C ALA A 230 -35.35 -10.34 -11.94
N THR A 231 -35.18 -9.08 -12.38
CA THR A 231 -35.59 -7.90 -11.62
C THR A 231 -37.09 -7.91 -11.36
N GLN A 232 -37.90 -8.24 -12.37
CA GLN A 232 -39.35 -8.37 -12.19
C GLN A 232 -39.69 -9.50 -11.21
N GLN A 233 -39.04 -10.66 -11.33
CA GLN A 233 -39.25 -11.80 -10.44
C GLN A 233 -38.92 -11.47 -8.97
N ILE A 234 -37.80 -10.80 -8.69
CA ILE A 234 -37.46 -10.34 -7.34
C ILE A 234 -38.47 -9.33 -6.83
N VAL A 235 -38.85 -8.34 -7.64
CA VAL A 235 -39.81 -7.32 -7.21
C VAL A 235 -41.17 -7.94 -6.86
N ASP A 236 -41.60 -8.94 -7.62
CA ASP A 236 -42.83 -9.68 -7.34
C ASP A 236 -42.70 -10.53 -6.06
N LEU A 237 -41.54 -11.14 -5.79
CA LEU A 237 -41.23 -11.85 -4.54
C LEU A 237 -41.19 -10.90 -3.32
N LEU A 238 -40.53 -9.75 -3.43
CA LEU A 238 -40.42 -8.76 -2.36
C LEU A 238 -41.76 -8.11 -2.00
N ARG A 239 -42.74 -8.12 -2.93
CA ARG A 239 -44.11 -7.66 -2.69
C ARG A 239 -45.01 -8.71 -2.03
N GLN A 240 -44.56 -9.97 -1.90
CA GLN A 240 -45.34 -10.98 -1.19
C GLN A 240 -45.45 -10.63 0.30
N PRO A 241 -46.59 -10.88 0.96
CA PRO A 241 -46.84 -10.41 2.31
C PRO A 241 -45.85 -10.96 3.35
N GLU A 242 -45.41 -12.22 3.22
CA GLU A 242 -44.40 -12.81 4.11
C GLU A 242 -43.03 -12.14 3.98
N VAL A 243 -42.56 -11.93 2.74
CA VAL A 243 -41.26 -11.32 2.46
C VAL A 243 -41.27 -9.83 2.79
N ARG A 244 -42.38 -9.13 2.49
CA ARG A 244 -42.55 -7.71 2.83
C ARG A 244 -42.53 -7.47 4.32
N GLN A 245 -43.18 -8.33 5.10
CA GLN A 245 -43.18 -8.24 6.57
C GLN A 245 -41.78 -8.49 7.15
N ALA A 246 -41.05 -9.48 6.63
CA ALA A 246 -39.66 -9.74 7.03
C ALA A 246 -38.74 -8.57 6.66
N LEU A 247 -38.89 -8.01 5.45
CA LEU A 247 -38.15 -6.85 4.97
C LEU A 247 -38.35 -5.64 5.89
N ASP A 248 -39.59 -5.26 6.18
CA ASP A 248 -39.88 -4.05 6.98
C ASP A 248 -39.34 -4.16 8.41
N GLN A 249 -39.38 -5.35 9.02
CA GLN A 249 -38.81 -5.60 10.35
C GLN A 249 -37.28 -5.49 10.36
N HIS A 250 -36.62 -6.02 9.32
CA HIS A 250 -35.16 -6.05 9.27
C HIS A 250 -34.56 -4.74 8.76
N VAL A 251 -35.25 -3.99 7.89
CA VAL A 251 -34.82 -2.64 7.47
C VAL A 251 -34.83 -1.67 8.66
N ALA A 252 -35.86 -1.72 9.51
CA ALA A 252 -35.91 -0.88 10.71
C ALA A 252 -34.71 -1.14 11.65
N ARG A 253 -34.34 -2.41 11.83
CA ARG A 253 -33.16 -2.82 12.62
C ARG A 253 -31.85 -2.43 11.96
N ALA A 254 -31.68 -2.69 10.66
CA ALA A 254 -30.48 -2.33 9.92
C ALA A 254 -30.24 -0.81 9.91
N VAL A 255 -31.31 -0.01 9.85
CA VAL A 255 -31.23 1.45 9.94
C VAL A 255 -30.88 1.93 11.35
N GLU A 256 -31.36 1.28 12.40
CA GLU A 256 -30.96 1.60 13.79
C GLU A 256 -29.50 1.21 14.06
N GLU A 257 -28.99 0.12 13.47
CA GLU A 257 -27.61 -0.32 13.61
C GLU A 257 -26.61 0.54 12.78
N ASP A 258 -26.98 0.97 11.57
CA ASP A 258 -26.14 1.84 10.71
C ASP A 258 -26.07 3.29 11.23
N VAL A 259 -27.04 3.73 12.03
CA VAL A 259 -27.03 5.06 12.69
C VAL A 259 -26.04 5.13 13.87
N PHE A 260 -25.48 3.99 14.30
CA PHE A 260 -24.49 3.90 15.38
C PHE A 260 -23.21 3.13 14.99
N SER A 261 -22.73 3.28 13.76
CA SER A 261 -21.34 2.96 13.39
C SER A 261 -20.39 3.95 14.08
N GLY A 262 -20.09 3.71 15.36
CA GLY A 262 -19.43 4.66 16.25
C GLY A 262 -17.98 5.03 15.92
N GLU A 263 -17.34 4.38 14.95
CA GLU A 263 -16.03 4.79 14.46
C GLU A 263 -16.07 4.83 12.93
N GLU A 264 -16.33 6.04 12.41
CA GLU A 264 -16.03 6.32 11.01
C GLU A 264 -14.55 5.98 10.77
N PRO A 265 -14.21 5.18 9.74
CA PRO A 265 -12.83 4.97 9.39
C PRO A 265 -12.17 6.33 9.23
N PRO A 266 -10.96 6.52 9.78
CA PRO A 266 -10.34 7.82 9.77
C PRO A 266 -10.32 8.46 8.38
N PRO A 267 -10.48 9.79 8.24
CA PRO A 267 -10.72 10.44 6.94
C PRO A 267 -9.70 10.10 5.85
N PHE A 268 -8.45 9.77 6.23
CA PHE A 268 -7.39 9.40 5.29
C PHE A 268 -7.51 7.97 4.72
N ILE A 269 -8.18 7.06 5.42
CA ILE A 269 -8.55 5.71 4.93
C ILE A 269 -10.05 5.58 4.72
N ALA A 270 -10.88 6.57 5.05
CA ALA A 270 -12.32 6.52 4.86
C ALA A 270 -12.70 6.23 3.41
N ASP A 271 -12.07 6.93 2.47
CA ASP A 271 -12.29 6.67 1.04
C ASP A 271 -11.77 5.29 0.60
N LEU A 272 -10.69 4.79 1.20
CA LEU A 272 -10.17 3.45 0.94
C LEU A 272 -11.13 2.39 1.49
N VAL A 273 -11.47 2.48 2.78
CA VAL A 273 -12.40 1.60 3.47
C VAL A 273 -13.73 1.62 2.73
N ASN A 274 -14.33 2.78 2.47
CA ASN A 274 -15.59 2.87 1.72
C ASN A 274 -15.49 2.35 0.26
N SER A 275 -14.30 2.33 -0.34
CA SER A 275 -14.07 1.76 -1.68
C SER A 275 -13.81 0.24 -1.69
N VAL A 276 -13.37 -0.33 -0.56
CA VAL A 276 -13.03 -1.76 -0.40
C VAL A 276 -14.14 -2.51 0.36
N ILE A 277 -14.76 -1.84 1.32
CA ILE A 277 -15.87 -2.24 2.18
C ILE A 277 -16.84 -1.04 2.22
N PRO A 278 -17.91 -0.99 1.42
CA PRO A 278 -18.80 0.17 1.41
C PRO A 278 -19.54 0.26 2.76
N VAL A 279 -18.99 1.01 3.71
CA VAL A 279 -19.60 1.30 5.00
C VAL A 279 -20.61 2.45 4.78
N GLY A 280 -21.86 2.26 5.20
CA GLY A 280 -22.89 3.33 5.22
C GLY A 280 -23.69 3.58 3.93
N THR A 281 -23.55 2.77 2.86
CA THR A 281 -24.44 2.85 1.68
C THR A 281 -25.68 1.96 1.81
N LEU A 282 -25.68 1.02 2.74
CA LEU A 282 -26.74 0.02 2.89
C LEU A 282 -28.05 0.64 3.38
N ALA A 283 -28.06 1.37 4.51
CA ALA A 283 -29.29 1.97 5.04
C ALA A 283 -30.01 2.93 4.08
N PRO A 284 -29.34 3.88 3.39
CA PRO A 284 -30.03 4.74 2.43
C PRO A 284 -30.59 3.96 1.23
N ASN A 285 -29.89 2.92 0.76
CA ASN A 285 -30.36 2.07 -0.33
C ASN A 285 -31.54 1.17 0.11
N LEU A 286 -31.52 0.63 1.33
CA LEU A 286 -32.64 -0.15 1.90
C LEU A 286 -33.89 0.71 2.12
N LYS A 287 -33.75 1.96 2.59
CA LYS A 287 -34.87 2.91 2.67
C LYS A 287 -35.45 3.23 1.29
N THR A 288 -34.58 3.38 0.29
CA THR A 288 -35.00 3.59 -1.10
C THR A 288 -35.74 2.37 -1.63
N LEU A 289 -35.21 1.16 -1.42
CA LEU A 289 -35.87 -0.10 -1.75
C LEU A 289 -37.27 -0.19 -1.11
N GLN A 290 -37.38 0.11 0.19
CA GLN A 290 -38.64 0.06 0.92
C GLN A 290 -39.69 1.01 0.32
N ARG A 291 -39.31 2.27 0.08
CA ARG A 291 -40.19 3.32 -0.44
C ARG A 291 -40.63 3.09 -1.89
N GLU A 292 -39.73 2.57 -2.72
CA GLU A 292 -40.01 2.36 -4.15
C GLU A 292 -40.81 1.09 -4.41
N LEU A 293 -40.74 0.08 -3.52
CA LEU A 293 -41.55 -1.14 -3.61
C LEU A 293 -43.06 -0.88 -3.48
N ASP A 294 -43.45 0.19 -2.79
CA ASP A 294 -44.86 0.62 -2.63
C ASP A 294 -45.45 1.25 -3.91
N GLN A 295 -44.61 1.67 -4.85
CA GLN A 295 -45.06 2.28 -6.10
C GLN A 295 -45.39 1.21 -7.16
N PRO A 296 -46.41 1.41 -8.01
CA PRO A 296 -46.68 0.49 -9.12
C PRO A 296 -45.61 0.61 -10.20
N GLY A 297 -44.99 -0.51 -10.56
CA GLY A 297 -43.91 -0.59 -11.55
C GLY A 297 -42.52 -0.80 -10.95
N ILE A 298 -41.48 -0.75 -11.79
CA ILE A 298 -40.07 -0.78 -11.39
C ILE A 298 -39.48 0.58 -11.71
N SER A 299 -39.18 1.39 -10.68
CA SER A 299 -38.54 2.69 -10.86
C SER A 299 -37.02 2.55 -11.09
N ASP A 300 -36.40 3.56 -11.69
CA ASP A 300 -34.94 3.60 -11.86
C ASP A 300 -34.21 3.56 -10.51
N ALA A 301 -34.79 4.16 -9.47
CA ALA A 301 -34.27 4.13 -8.11
C ALA A 301 -34.34 2.73 -7.49
N LEU A 302 -35.43 1.98 -7.73
CA LEU A 302 -35.55 0.58 -7.31
C LEU A 302 -34.51 -0.30 -8.01
N ARG A 303 -34.31 -0.11 -9.32
CA ARG A 303 -33.25 -0.77 -10.08
C ARG A 303 -31.87 -0.46 -9.52
N GLN A 304 -31.58 0.80 -9.19
CA GLN A 304 -30.30 1.20 -8.60
C GLN A 304 -30.06 0.56 -7.23
N ALA A 305 -31.09 0.48 -6.38
CA ALA A 305 -30.99 -0.16 -5.07
C ALA A 305 -30.75 -1.69 -5.21
N LEU A 306 -31.45 -2.35 -6.13
CA LEU A 306 -31.27 -3.78 -6.41
C LEU A 306 -29.94 -4.10 -7.11
N ALA A 307 -29.34 -3.12 -7.80
CA ALA A 307 -28.02 -3.23 -8.42
C ALA A 307 -26.87 -3.12 -7.39
N ASP A 308 -27.16 -2.73 -6.15
CA ASP A 308 -26.16 -2.64 -5.10
C ASP A 308 -25.85 -4.01 -4.51
N ARG A 309 -24.57 -4.40 -4.52
CA ARG A 309 -24.12 -5.72 -4.04
C ARG A 309 -24.42 -5.93 -2.56
N ASN A 310 -24.33 -4.90 -1.73
CA ASN A 310 -24.60 -5.02 -0.30
C ASN A 310 -26.09 -5.25 -0.05
N VAL A 311 -26.97 -4.62 -0.83
CA VAL A 311 -28.41 -4.88 -0.79
C VAL A 311 -28.71 -6.31 -1.22
N GLN A 312 -28.06 -6.81 -2.27
CA GLN A 312 -28.23 -8.20 -2.71
C GLN A 312 -27.78 -9.21 -1.64
N LEU A 313 -26.59 -9.03 -1.08
CA LEU A 313 -26.06 -9.88 0.00
C LEU A 313 -26.98 -9.87 1.22
N TRP A 314 -27.51 -8.69 1.57
CA TRP A 314 -28.46 -8.55 2.66
C TRP A 314 -29.80 -9.24 2.36
N LEU A 315 -30.31 -9.14 1.12
CA LEU A 315 -31.53 -9.82 0.70
C LEU A 315 -31.38 -11.34 0.68
N SER A 316 -30.21 -11.87 0.32
CA SER A 316 -29.95 -13.32 0.36
C SER A 316 -29.88 -13.89 1.77
N ASP A 317 -29.66 -13.05 2.78
CA ASP A 317 -29.56 -13.46 4.19
C ASP A 317 -30.75 -12.97 5.04
N LEU A 318 -31.90 -12.71 4.39
CA LEU A 318 -33.09 -12.20 5.07
C LEU A 318 -33.70 -13.26 6.00
N SER A 319 -33.50 -13.10 7.30
CA SER A 319 -34.01 -14.05 8.31
C SER A 319 -35.53 -13.93 8.54
N GLY A 320 -36.16 -15.03 9.00
CA GLY A 320 -37.60 -15.06 9.32
C GLY A 320 -38.52 -15.55 8.19
N LEU A 321 -37.96 -15.96 7.05
CA LEU A 321 -38.67 -16.63 5.96
C LEU A 321 -38.79 -18.14 6.19
N SER A 322 -39.78 -18.79 5.58
CA SER A 322 -39.79 -20.26 5.49
C SER A 322 -38.67 -20.74 4.56
N LYS A 323 -38.14 -21.95 4.80
CA LYS A 323 -37.00 -22.51 4.04
C LYS A 323 -37.22 -22.46 2.52
N GLU A 324 -38.43 -22.80 2.05
CA GLU A 324 -38.77 -22.75 0.62
C GLU A 324 -38.70 -21.33 0.03
N LYS A 325 -39.20 -20.31 0.74
CA LYS A 325 -39.16 -18.92 0.28
C LYS A 325 -37.75 -18.34 0.36
N ASN A 326 -36.97 -18.74 1.36
CA ASN A 326 -35.57 -18.31 1.46
C ASN A 326 -34.76 -18.85 0.28
N ASP A 327 -34.90 -20.14 -0.04
CA ASP A 327 -34.22 -20.74 -1.19
C ASP A 327 -34.69 -20.13 -2.52
N GLU A 328 -35.96 -19.72 -2.62
CA GLU A 328 -36.51 -19.02 -3.80
C GLU A 328 -35.96 -17.59 -3.93
N LEU A 329 -35.88 -16.84 -2.83
CA LEU A 329 -35.30 -15.50 -2.78
C LEU A 329 -33.80 -15.54 -3.10
N GLU A 330 -33.06 -16.49 -2.51
CA GLU A 330 -31.63 -16.65 -2.75
C GLU A 330 -31.35 -16.96 -4.23
N ARG A 331 -32.13 -17.87 -4.84
CA ARG A 331 -32.03 -18.16 -6.28
C ARG A 331 -32.35 -16.93 -7.13
N ALA A 332 -33.42 -16.21 -6.79
CA ALA A 332 -33.81 -15.02 -7.54
C ALA A 332 -32.75 -13.91 -7.46
N VAL A 333 -32.16 -13.67 -6.28
CA VAL A 333 -31.05 -12.72 -6.07
C VAL A 333 -29.79 -13.15 -6.82
N ARG A 334 -29.48 -14.45 -6.84
CA ARG A 334 -28.34 -15.00 -7.58
C ARG A 334 -28.47 -14.82 -9.10
N ASP A 335 -29.69 -14.98 -9.62
CA ASP A 335 -29.99 -14.82 -11.05
C ASP A 335 -30.23 -13.35 -11.46
N LEU A 336 -30.15 -12.41 -10.52
CA LEU A 336 -30.44 -10.99 -10.73
C LEU A 336 -29.43 -10.30 -11.65
N THR A 337 -28.15 -10.63 -11.48
CA THR A 337 -27.03 -10.05 -12.23
C THR A 337 -26.46 -11.07 -13.20
N GLU A 338 -26.47 -10.73 -14.50
CA GLU A 338 -25.88 -11.57 -15.55
C GLU A 338 -24.35 -11.35 -15.65
N ILE A 339 -23.88 -10.19 -15.18
CA ILE A 339 -22.47 -9.77 -15.20
C ILE A 339 -22.11 -9.16 -13.86
N ASP A 340 -21.13 -9.73 -13.16
CA ASP A 340 -20.59 -9.14 -11.93
C ASP A 340 -19.57 -8.03 -12.25
N LEU A 341 -19.76 -6.85 -11.65
CA LEU A 341 -18.73 -5.81 -11.69
C LEU A 341 -17.63 -6.14 -10.68
N LEU A 342 -16.42 -6.40 -11.17
CA LEU A 342 -15.22 -6.55 -10.36
C LEU A 342 -14.70 -5.17 -9.95
N GLU A 343 -15.27 -4.61 -8.90
CA GLU A 343 -14.85 -3.34 -8.28
C GLU A 343 -13.42 -3.24 -7.75
N PRO A 344 -12.78 -4.30 -7.20
CA PRO A 344 -11.44 -4.17 -6.64
C PRO A 344 -10.34 -3.82 -7.67
N LEU A 345 -10.65 -3.74 -8.97
CA LEU A 345 -9.71 -3.42 -10.05
C LEU A 345 -9.93 -2.04 -10.71
N SER A 346 -10.77 -1.18 -10.13
CA SER A 346 -11.02 0.16 -10.70
C SER A 346 -9.78 1.07 -10.57
N LYS A 347 -9.54 1.94 -11.58
CA LYS A 347 -8.44 2.94 -11.54
C LYS A 347 -8.49 3.80 -10.28
N GLN A 348 -9.69 4.09 -9.79
CA GLN A 348 -9.92 4.88 -8.58
C GLN A 348 -9.46 4.12 -7.32
N THR A 349 -9.78 2.83 -7.20
CA THR A 349 -9.35 2.00 -6.05
C THR A 349 -7.83 1.91 -5.97
N VAL A 350 -7.17 1.67 -7.11
CA VAL A 350 -5.69 1.61 -7.16
C VAL A 350 -5.06 2.98 -6.87
N ALA A 351 -5.63 4.07 -7.38
CA ALA A 351 -5.16 5.42 -7.08
C ALA A 351 -5.34 5.81 -5.61
N THR A 352 -6.42 5.35 -4.97
CA THR A 352 -6.67 5.55 -3.54
C THR A 352 -5.73 4.70 -2.68
N ALA A 353 -5.45 3.45 -3.06
CA ALA A 353 -4.41 2.65 -2.39
C ALA A 353 -3.02 3.31 -2.51
N ALA A 354 -2.68 3.82 -3.71
CA ALA A 354 -1.44 4.55 -3.95
C ALA A 354 -1.38 5.88 -3.16
N SER A 355 -2.51 6.57 -2.96
CA SER A 355 -2.55 7.78 -2.16
C SER A 355 -2.34 7.50 -0.68
N VAL A 356 -2.85 6.37 -0.15
CA VAL A 356 -2.59 5.92 1.23
C VAL A 356 -1.10 5.60 1.43
N GLY A 357 -0.47 4.86 0.50
CA GLY A 357 0.97 4.64 0.53
C GLY A 357 1.74 5.97 0.47
N GLY A 358 1.35 6.87 -0.43
CA GLY A 358 1.92 8.21 -0.55
C GLY A 358 1.77 9.05 0.72
N LEU A 359 0.64 8.96 1.42
CA LEU A 359 0.39 9.62 2.70
C LEU A 359 1.28 9.06 3.81
N ALA A 360 1.46 7.73 3.87
CA ALA A 360 2.35 7.10 4.84
C ALA A 360 3.81 7.56 4.65
N PHE A 361 4.31 7.50 3.40
CA PHE A 361 5.65 8.00 3.06
C PHE A 361 5.78 9.51 3.36
N SER A 362 4.81 10.31 2.92
CA SER A 362 4.78 11.75 3.17
C SER A 362 4.76 12.06 4.67
N SER A 363 4.09 11.26 5.49
CA SER A 363 4.02 11.44 6.94
C SER A 363 5.38 11.24 7.60
N VAL A 364 6.09 10.18 7.23
CA VAL A 364 7.45 9.89 7.71
C VAL A 364 8.42 11.00 7.31
N PHE A 365 8.42 11.43 6.04
CA PHE A 365 9.28 12.53 5.59
C PHE A 365 8.91 13.89 6.17
N SER A 366 7.61 14.17 6.34
CA SER A 366 7.12 15.40 6.98
C SER A 366 7.54 15.46 8.44
N LEU A 367 7.46 14.33 9.15
CA LEU A 367 7.96 14.21 10.52
C LEU A 367 9.43 14.62 10.59
N PHE A 368 10.28 14.05 9.73
CA PHE A 368 11.70 14.42 9.66
C PHE A 368 11.93 15.88 9.28
N GLY A 369 11.10 16.39 8.37
CA GLY A 369 11.11 17.80 7.98
C GLY A 369 10.90 18.72 9.16
N ILE A 370 9.89 18.46 10.01
CA ILE A 370 9.59 19.28 11.20
C ILE A 370 10.75 19.29 12.20
N PHE A 371 11.32 18.12 12.53
CA PHE A 371 12.46 18.04 13.44
C PHE A 371 13.69 18.78 12.89
N SER A 372 13.98 18.59 11.60
CA SER A 372 15.11 19.23 10.92
C SER A 372 14.95 20.74 10.85
N ILE A 373 13.73 21.23 10.55
CA ILE A 373 13.40 22.65 10.55
C ILE A 373 13.60 23.22 11.96
N LEU A 374 13.04 22.61 13.00
CA LEU A 374 13.16 23.10 14.38
C LEU A 374 14.62 23.15 14.86
N ALA A 375 15.40 22.11 14.56
CA ALA A 375 16.83 22.10 14.85
C ALA A 375 17.58 23.21 14.08
N GLY A 376 17.28 23.37 12.78
CA GLY A 376 17.86 24.42 11.95
C GLY A 376 17.53 25.83 12.45
N VAL A 377 16.27 26.09 12.81
CA VAL A 377 15.82 27.35 13.41
C VAL A 377 16.60 27.67 14.68
N LEU A 378 16.79 26.68 15.55
CA LEU A 378 17.53 26.84 16.79
C LEU A 378 19.02 27.08 16.55
N LEU A 379 19.61 26.40 15.56
CA LEU A 379 21.00 26.63 15.14
C LEU A 379 21.20 28.05 14.62
N ILE A 380 20.32 28.52 13.72
CA ILE A 380 20.37 29.90 13.19
C ILE A 380 20.24 30.90 14.33
N PHE A 381 19.29 30.68 15.24
CA PHE A 381 19.11 31.54 16.41
C PHE A 381 20.37 31.60 17.29
N LEU A 382 21.04 30.46 17.51
CA LEU A 382 22.28 30.38 18.28
C LEU A 382 23.44 31.13 17.60
N ILE A 383 23.60 30.96 16.29
CA ILE A 383 24.63 31.65 15.51
C ILE A 383 24.43 33.16 15.57
N PHE A 384 23.21 33.65 15.33
CA PHE A 384 22.93 35.09 15.38
C PHE A 384 23.10 35.70 16.77
N ILE A 385 22.74 34.98 17.83
CA ILE A 385 23.04 35.43 19.20
C ILE A 385 24.54 35.49 19.43
N MET A 386 25.29 34.49 18.97
CA MET A 386 26.74 34.41 19.15
C MET A 386 27.46 35.54 18.41
N LEU A 387 27.16 35.74 17.12
CA LEU A 387 27.71 36.84 16.30
C LEU A 387 27.46 38.20 16.93
N ALA A 388 26.26 38.40 17.46
CA ALA A 388 25.89 39.65 18.10
C ALA A 388 26.59 39.83 19.46
N THR A 389 26.98 38.75 20.13
CA THR A 389 27.83 38.84 21.34
C THR A 389 29.30 39.11 21.01
N GLU A 390 29.82 38.60 19.90
CA GLU A 390 31.18 38.89 19.43
C GLU A 390 31.33 40.35 18.99
N ARG A 391 30.30 40.91 18.33
CA ARG A 391 30.26 42.32 17.88
C ARG A 391 29.67 43.28 18.93
N LYS A 392 29.59 42.85 20.19
CA LYS A 392 28.93 43.61 21.27
C LYS A 392 29.60 44.95 21.57
N SER A 393 30.93 45.00 21.53
CA SER A 393 31.72 46.23 21.74
C SER A 393 31.49 47.24 20.61
N GLU A 394 31.44 46.79 19.36
CA GLU A 394 31.14 47.60 18.17
C GLU A 394 29.76 48.26 18.28
N MET A 395 28.73 47.50 18.65
CA MET A 395 27.38 48.05 18.87
C MET A 395 27.33 49.05 20.02
N GLY A 396 28.11 48.81 21.08
CA GLY A 396 28.28 49.73 22.20
C GLY A 396 28.85 51.07 21.75
N MET A 397 29.91 51.06 20.95
CA MET A 397 30.53 52.26 20.39
C MET A 397 29.60 53.00 19.42
N ALA A 398 28.94 52.28 18.51
CA ALA A 398 27.98 52.87 17.56
C ALA A 398 26.84 53.62 18.27
N ARG A 399 26.31 53.06 19.37
CA ARG A 399 25.28 53.74 20.17
C ARG A 399 25.81 54.91 20.99
N ALA A 400 27.09 54.90 21.38
CA ALA A 400 27.70 56.01 22.09
C ALA A 400 27.90 57.23 21.16
N ILE A 401 28.09 56.99 19.86
CA ILE A 401 28.25 58.04 18.83
C ILE A 401 26.88 58.56 18.33
N GLY A 402 25.77 57.89 18.67
CA GLY A 402 24.40 58.41 18.43
C GLY A 402 23.48 57.48 17.63
N VAL A 403 23.92 56.28 17.25
CA VAL A 403 23.07 55.32 16.51
C VAL A 403 21.89 54.87 17.39
N GLN A 404 20.68 54.96 16.84
CA GLN A 404 19.45 54.56 17.53
C GLN A 404 19.31 53.03 17.58
N ARG A 405 18.55 52.53 18.56
CA ARG A 405 18.30 51.08 18.70
C ARG A 405 17.60 50.47 17.47
N GLY A 406 16.68 51.23 16.86
CA GLY A 406 15.99 50.80 15.64
C GLY A 406 16.95 50.68 14.45
N GLN A 407 17.89 51.62 14.32
CA GLN A 407 18.90 51.61 13.25
C GLN A 407 19.89 50.44 13.40
N LEU A 408 20.27 50.09 14.64
CA LEU A 408 21.05 48.87 14.87
C LEU A 408 20.28 47.62 14.48
N VAL A 409 19.01 47.50 14.89
CA VAL A 409 18.17 46.35 14.54
C VAL A 409 18.01 46.26 13.02
N GLN A 410 17.77 47.38 12.34
CA GLN A 410 17.70 47.44 10.87
C GLN A 410 19.01 46.97 10.23
N MET A 411 20.16 47.42 10.72
CA MET A 411 21.46 46.98 10.20
C MET A 411 21.62 45.45 10.27
N PHE A 412 21.31 44.84 11.42
CA PHE A 412 21.39 43.38 11.57
C PHE A 412 20.34 42.62 10.76
N ILE A 413 19.12 43.15 10.66
CA ILE A 413 18.07 42.56 9.84
C ILE A 413 18.44 42.63 8.35
N THR A 414 18.98 43.75 7.88
CA THR A 414 19.41 43.89 6.48
C THR A 414 20.59 42.97 6.17
N GLU A 415 21.56 42.87 7.08
CA GLU A 415 22.68 41.92 6.95
C GLU A 415 22.16 40.48 6.92
N GLY A 416 21.29 40.09 7.85
CA GLY A 416 20.71 38.76 7.88
C GLY A 416 19.80 38.45 6.69
N MET A 417 19.03 39.43 6.20
CA MET A 417 18.15 39.28 5.04
C MET A 417 18.94 39.03 3.75
N LEU A 418 20.13 39.64 3.61
CA LEU A 418 21.00 39.38 2.47
C LEU A 418 21.48 37.92 2.46
N TYR A 419 21.95 37.42 3.61
CA TYR A 419 22.34 36.02 3.76
C TYR A 419 21.16 35.07 3.54
N ASP A 420 19.99 35.44 4.06
CA ASP A 420 18.77 34.67 4.00
C ASP A 420 18.28 34.41 2.56
N LEU A 421 18.16 35.45 1.73
CA LEU A 421 17.73 35.31 0.33
C LEU A 421 18.63 34.35 -0.46
N VAL A 422 19.94 34.43 -0.25
CA VAL A 422 20.92 33.54 -0.91
C VAL A 422 20.85 32.13 -0.34
N ALA A 423 20.77 32.00 0.99
CA ALA A 423 20.70 30.71 1.66
C ALA A 423 19.41 29.95 1.32
N ALA A 424 18.26 30.63 1.21
CA ALA A 424 17.00 30.02 0.81
C ALA A 424 17.04 29.52 -0.64
N ALA A 425 17.66 30.27 -1.56
CA ALA A 425 17.84 29.83 -2.95
C ALA A 425 18.75 28.59 -3.03
N ALA A 426 19.88 28.62 -2.33
CA ALA A 426 20.78 27.47 -2.22
C ALA A 426 20.10 26.26 -1.55
N GLY A 427 19.30 26.50 -0.52
CA GLY A 427 18.56 25.48 0.22
C GLY A 427 17.52 24.78 -0.65
N VAL A 428 16.78 25.52 -1.48
CA VAL A 428 15.85 24.92 -2.45
C VAL A 428 16.59 24.09 -3.50
N LEU A 429 17.70 24.60 -4.04
CA LEU A 429 18.51 23.84 -5.02
C LEU A 429 19.06 22.54 -4.43
N LEU A 430 19.64 22.60 -3.22
CA LEU A 430 20.13 21.42 -2.52
C LEU A 430 18.99 20.48 -2.13
N GLY A 431 17.85 21.01 -1.71
CA GLY A 431 16.65 20.23 -1.41
C GLY A 431 16.16 19.45 -2.62
N LEU A 432 16.10 20.09 -3.80
CA LEU A 432 15.75 19.42 -5.05
C LEU A 432 16.77 18.34 -5.44
N LEU A 433 18.07 18.59 -5.24
CA LEU A 433 19.13 17.61 -5.49
C LEU A 433 18.99 16.40 -4.56
N VAL A 434 18.77 16.64 -3.26
CA VAL A 434 18.52 15.58 -2.28
C VAL A 434 17.26 14.80 -2.61
N SER A 435 16.16 15.47 -2.97
CA SER A 435 14.92 14.80 -3.40
C SER A 435 15.13 13.97 -4.66
N TRP A 436 15.92 14.44 -5.62
CA TRP A 436 16.27 13.69 -6.83
C TRP A 436 17.11 12.45 -6.49
N ALA A 437 18.17 12.61 -5.69
CA ALA A 437 19.01 11.52 -5.23
C ALA A 437 18.23 10.50 -4.39
N MET A 438 17.31 10.99 -3.55
CA MET A 438 16.44 10.17 -2.72
C MET A 438 15.45 9.36 -3.58
N VAL A 439 14.81 9.96 -4.58
CA VAL A 439 13.96 9.19 -5.51
C VAL A 439 14.78 8.15 -6.25
N GLY A 440 16.02 8.46 -6.65
CA GLY A 440 16.94 7.48 -7.24
C GLY A 440 17.29 6.35 -6.27
N PHE A 441 17.63 6.67 -5.02
CA PHE A 441 17.96 5.70 -3.99
C PHE A 441 16.77 4.83 -3.59
N ILE A 442 15.58 5.42 -3.39
CA ILE A 442 14.34 4.69 -3.10
C ILE A 442 13.98 3.81 -4.29
N ASN A 443 14.08 4.33 -5.52
CA ASN A 443 13.82 3.52 -6.70
C ASN A 443 14.80 2.35 -6.79
N ASN A 444 16.09 2.53 -6.51
CA ASN A 444 17.07 1.44 -6.51
C ASN A 444 16.86 0.48 -5.34
N LEU A 445 16.59 0.97 -4.13
CA LEU A 445 16.31 0.15 -2.96
C LEU A 445 15.02 -0.65 -3.17
N VAL A 446 13.97 -0.03 -3.70
CA VAL A 446 12.73 -0.73 -4.07
C VAL A 446 12.97 -1.67 -5.25
N ASN A 447 13.81 -1.34 -6.24
CA ASN A 447 14.09 -2.26 -7.34
C ASN A 447 15.05 -3.40 -6.95
N ASP A 448 15.93 -3.23 -5.97
CA ASP A 448 16.82 -4.27 -5.45
C ASP A 448 16.05 -5.17 -4.45
N VAL A 449 15.24 -4.58 -3.57
CA VAL A 449 14.39 -5.29 -2.62
C VAL A 449 13.21 -5.93 -3.33
N THR A 450 12.49 -5.24 -4.22
CA THR A 450 11.50 -5.85 -5.12
C THR A 450 12.15 -6.59 -6.29
N GLY A 451 13.46 -6.53 -6.48
CA GLY A 451 14.18 -7.44 -7.38
C GLY A 451 14.40 -8.81 -6.72
N GLN A 452 14.64 -8.81 -5.40
CA GLN A 452 14.71 -10.02 -4.57
C GLN A 452 13.32 -10.55 -4.15
N VAL A 453 12.36 -9.67 -3.89
CA VAL A 453 10.97 -10.00 -3.50
C VAL A 453 10.04 -10.10 -4.73
N GLY A 454 10.35 -9.46 -5.85
CA GLY A 454 9.57 -9.54 -7.09
C GLY A 454 10.04 -10.65 -8.05
N GLY A 455 11.12 -11.37 -7.75
CA GLY A 455 11.40 -12.67 -8.38
C GLY A 455 10.22 -13.65 -8.17
N ALA A 456 9.65 -13.61 -6.97
CA ALA A 456 8.47 -14.31 -6.48
C ALA A 456 7.28 -14.42 -7.40
N LEU A 457 6.66 -13.27 -7.67
CA LEU A 457 5.37 -13.14 -8.30
C LEU A 457 5.54 -13.13 -9.83
N GLY A 458 6.77 -13.38 -10.29
CA GLY A 458 7.26 -12.87 -11.55
C GLY A 458 7.60 -11.39 -11.48
N ALA A 459 6.99 -10.62 -10.58
CA ALA A 459 6.97 -9.16 -10.49
C ALA A 459 8.33 -8.42 -10.36
N GLN A 460 9.33 -8.62 -11.23
CA GLN A 460 10.62 -7.89 -11.20
C GLN A 460 10.50 -6.37 -11.46
N SER A 461 9.30 -5.84 -11.73
CA SER A 461 9.05 -4.40 -11.75
C SER A 461 8.23 -4.00 -10.53
N GLY A 462 8.87 -3.28 -9.59
CA GLY A 462 8.22 -2.80 -8.37
C GLY A 462 6.85 -2.18 -8.62
N PHE A 463 5.86 -2.59 -7.81
CA PHE A 463 4.46 -2.13 -7.84
C PHE A 463 4.33 -0.61 -7.90
N PHE A 464 5.32 0.12 -7.35
CA PHE A 464 5.40 1.56 -7.35
C PHE A 464 6.70 2.03 -7.99
N ARG A 465 6.65 2.45 -9.26
CA ARG A 465 7.75 3.21 -9.87
C ARG A 465 7.71 4.63 -9.35
N PHE A 466 8.63 4.97 -8.46
CA PHE A 466 8.80 6.34 -7.98
C PHE A 466 9.33 7.23 -9.10
N ARG A 467 8.52 8.19 -9.55
CA ARG A 467 8.93 9.19 -10.54
C ARG A 467 9.25 10.49 -9.83
N PHE A 468 10.41 11.04 -10.14
CA PHE A 468 10.77 12.37 -9.67
C PHE A 468 9.88 13.40 -10.38
N ASN A 469 9.03 14.08 -9.60
CA ASN A 469 8.16 15.14 -10.09
C ASN A 469 8.32 16.39 -9.22
N VAL A 470 8.45 17.55 -9.86
CA VAL A 470 8.65 18.83 -9.18
C VAL A 470 7.56 19.81 -9.60
N ALA A 471 6.69 20.16 -8.66
CA ALA A 471 5.67 21.18 -8.87
C ALA A 471 6.29 22.58 -8.72
N PRO A 472 6.15 23.49 -9.72
CA PRO A 472 6.69 24.85 -9.64
C PRO A 472 6.15 25.65 -8.45
N VAL A 473 4.87 25.42 -8.10
CA VAL A 473 4.24 26.05 -6.94
C VAL A 473 4.94 25.65 -5.64
N SER A 474 5.36 24.39 -5.51
CA SER A 474 6.08 23.89 -4.33
C SER A 474 7.46 24.53 -4.17
N ILE A 475 8.17 24.79 -5.28
CA ILE A 475 9.46 25.52 -5.27
C ILE A 475 9.26 26.92 -4.68
N VAL A 476 8.24 27.64 -5.16
CA VAL A 476 7.95 29.02 -4.71
C VAL A 476 7.55 29.03 -3.24
N ILE A 477 6.68 28.11 -2.81
CA ILE A 477 6.27 28.00 -1.41
C ILE A 477 7.48 27.68 -0.53
N ALA A 478 8.33 26.72 -0.90
CA ALA A 478 9.50 26.34 -0.12
C ALA A 478 10.49 27.50 0.02
N TYR A 479 10.77 28.23 -1.07
CA TYR A 479 11.63 29.41 -1.03
C TYR A 479 11.05 30.51 -0.12
N CYS A 480 9.79 30.88 -0.32
CA CYS A 480 9.13 31.93 0.47
C CYS A 480 9.04 31.56 1.95
N LEU A 481 8.73 30.30 2.27
CA LEU A 481 8.64 29.83 3.65
C LEU A 481 10.02 29.77 4.31
N GLY A 482 11.05 29.35 3.57
CA GLY A 482 12.44 29.41 3.98
C GLY A 482 12.84 30.82 4.41
N VAL A 483 12.71 31.79 3.50
CA VAL A 483 13.00 33.22 3.75
C VAL A 483 12.18 33.78 4.91
N LEU A 484 10.87 33.51 4.95
CA LEU A 484 10.01 34.06 5.99
C LEU A 484 10.42 33.56 7.38
N LEU A 485 10.71 32.27 7.50
CA LEU A 485 11.04 31.63 8.76
C LEU A 485 12.37 32.15 9.33
N THR A 486 13.42 32.13 8.53
CA THR A 486 14.76 32.66 8.88
C THR A 486 14.71 34.15 9.16
N PHE A 487 14.03 34.95 8.33
CA PHE A 487 13.84 36.38 8.57
C PHE A 487 13.18 36.65 9.92
N LEU A 488 12.14 35.89 10.29
CA LEU A 488 11.47 36.00 11.58
C LEU A 488 12.45 35.74 12.73
N ILE A 489 13.26 34.69 12.62
CA ILE A 489 14.25 34.29 13.64
C ILE A 489 15.34 35.35 13.79
N VAL A 490 15.91 35.81 12.68
CA VAL A 490 16.93 36.87 12.64
C VAL A 490 16.37 38.15 13.25
N THR A 491 15.13 38.50 12.94
CA THR A 491 14.46 39.68 13.50
C THR A 491 14.29 39.56 15.01
N ILE A 492 13.83 38.41 15.51
CA ILE A 492 13.68 38.14 16.94
C ILE A 492 15.04 38.18 17.66
N ALA A 493 16.07 37.56 17.08
CA ALA A 493 17.42 37.54 17.63
C ALA A 493 18.02 38.96 17.68
N SER A 494 17.96 39.69 16.57
CA SER A 494 18.45 41.07 16.45
C SER A 494 17.76 42.02 17.42
N TRP A 495 16.43 41.90 17.54
CA TRP A 495 15.66 42.69 18.51
C TRP A 495 16.08 42.40 19.95
N ARG A 496 16.29 41.12 20.28
CA ARG A 496 16.74 40.70 21.62
C ARG A 496 18.12 41.27 21.95
N VAL A 497 19.06 41.20 21.01
CA VAL A 497 20.45 41.64 21.25
C VAL A 497 20.59 43.16 21.23
N SER A 498 19.75 43.92 20.52
CA SER A 498 19.82 45.40 20.52
C SER A 498 19.65 46.08 21.90
N ARG A 499 19.18 45.33 22.92
CA ARG A 499 18.86 45.82 24.27
C ARG A 499 20.05 45.87 25.24
N LEU A 500 21.27 45.90 24.73
CA LEU A 500 22.50 45.99 25.52
C LEU A 500 22.66 47.35 26.23
N ASN A 501 23.32 47.33 27.39
CA ASN A 501 23.74 48.55 28.09
C ASN A 501 25.04 49.05 27.45
N ILE A 502 25.02 50.29 26.92
CA ILE A 502 26.14 50.90 26.20
C ILE A 502 27.42 50.86 27.05
N VAL A 503 27.32 51.23 28.33
CA VAL A 503 28.49 51.32 29.23
C VAL A 503 29.06 49.93 29.54
N ALA A 504 28.19 48.92 29.70
CA ALA A 504 28.63 47.55 29.94
C ALA A 504 29.20 46.89 28.67
N ALA A 505 28.65 47.23 27.50
CA ALA A 505 29.09 46.71 26.21
C ALA A 505 30.46 47.26 25.80
N ILE A 506 30.74 48.55 26.06
CA ILE A 506 32.06 49.16 25.80
C ILE A 506 33.14 48.60 26.73
N ARG A 507 32.77 48.23 27.96
CA ARG A 507 33.70 47.71 28.98
C ARG A 507 33.77 46.18 29.03
N ASP A 508 33.10 45.50 28.10
CA ASP A 508 32.92 44.04 28.05
C ASP A 508 32.62 43.39 29.42
N LEU A 509 31.80 44.06 30.22
CA LEU A 509 31.46 43.57 31.54
C LEU A 509 30.40 42.45 31.41
N PRO A 510 30.49 41.37 32.22
CA PRO A 510 29.42 40.39 32.30
C PRO A 510 28.12 41.12 32.64
N GLU A 511 27.01 40.69 32.05
CA GLU A 511 25.68 41.31 32.22
C GLU A 511 25.18 41.16 33.67
N SER A 512 25.77 41.93 34.58
CA SER A 512 25.32 42.04 35.95
C SER A 512 24.17 43.04 36.02
N SER A 513 23.19 42.64 36.82
CA SER A 513 21.89 43.25 37.05
C SER A 513 21.96 44.74 37.40
N VAL A 514 21.90 45.62 36.41
CA VAL A 514 21.51 47.01 36.66
C VAL A 514 19.99 47.06 36.75
N THR A 515 19.49 47.27 37.96
CA THR A 515 18.09 47.41 38.37
C THR A 515 17.37 48.45 37.50
N LYS A 516 16.72 48.03 36.41
CA LYS A 516 15.99 48.94 35.51
C LYS A 516 14.66 49.35 36.13
N ARG A 517 14.45 50.66 36.28
CA ARG A 517 13.13 51.31 36.48
C ARG A 517 12.16 50.76 35.43
N ARG A 518 11.26 49.86 35.82
CA ARG A 518 10.34 49.15 34.91
C ARG A 518 9.37 50.18 34.31
N SER A 519 9.44 50.39 32.99
CA SER A 519 8.39 51.08 32.23
C SER A 519 7.05 50.41 32.52
N TRP A 520 6.03 51.20 32.84
CA TRP A 520 4.70 50.71 33.23
C TRP A 520 4.07 49.82 32.14
N LEU A 521 4.28 50.18 30.86
CA LEU A 521 3.89 49.39 29.67
C LEU A 521 4.51 48.00 29.67
N ARG A 522 5.76 47.86 30.12
CA ARG A 522 6.43 46.57 30.19
C ARG A 522 5.91 45.71 31.33
N ARG A 523 5.46 46.33 32.44
CA ARG A 523 4.73 45.61 33.50
C ARG A 523 3.40 45.11 32.94
N ILE A 524 2.61 45.99 32.31
CA ILE A 524 1.32 45.63 31.70
C ILE A 524 1.50 44.49 30.70
N PHE A 525 2.47 44.57 29.80
CA PHE A 525 2.72 43.50 28.83
C PHE A 525 3.09 42.16 29.50
N THR A 526 3.94 42.17 30.54
CA THR A 526 4.27 40.93 31.28
C THR A 526 3.12 40.38 32.10
N VAL A 527 2.20 41.23 32.57
CA VAL A 527 1.00 40.79 33.31
C VAL A 527 -0.06 40.27 32.34
N ALA A 528 -0.21 40.89 31.18
CA ALA A 528 -1.25 40.58 30.21
C ALA A 528 -0.94 39.33 29.37
N ILE A 529 0.33 39.01 29.11
CA ILE A 529 0.68 37.90 28.21
C ILE A 529 0.24 36.53 28.74
N GLY A 530 0.34 36.31 30.05
CA GLY A 530 -0.06 35.04 30.67
C GLY A 530 -1.56 34.78 30.53
N PRO A 531 -2.43 35.71 30.95
CA PRO A 531 -3.88 35.61 30.78
C PRO A 531 -4.31 35.53 29.30
N ILE A 532 -3.64 36.23 28.39
CA ILE A 532 -3.91 36.13 26.95
C ILE A 532 -3.63 34.72 26.43
N LEU A 533 -2.49 34.13 26.81
CA LEU A 533 -2.17 32.75 26.43
C LEU A 533 -3.14 31.73 27.03
N ILE A 534 -3.61 31.97 28.26
CA ILE A 534 -4.66 31.15 28.89
C ILE A 534 -5.98 31.30 28.13
N ALA A 535 -6.38 32.52 27.75
CA ALA A 535 -7.60 32.75 26.97
C ALA A 535 -7.51 32.10 25.57
N ALA A 536 -6.37 32.21 24.89
CA ALA A 536 -6.12 31.53 23.63
C ALA A 536 -6.13 30.00 23.77
N ALA A 537 -5.58 29.47 24.87
CA ALA A 537 -5.60 28.06 25.18
C ALA A 537 -7.01 27.54 25.47
N ILE A 538 -7.81 28.27 26.25
CA ILE A 538 -9.22 27.94 26.53
C ILE A 538 -10.03 27.99 25.23
N TRP A 539 -9.77 28.98 24.35
CA TRP A 539 -10.40 29.06 23.05
C TRP A 539 -10.02 27.88 22.15
N LEU A 540 -8.75 27.47 22.12
CA LEU A 540 -8.29 26.28 21.40
C LEU A 540 -8.93 25.00 21.96
N LEU A 541 -9.02 24.86 23.27
CA LEU A 541 -9.66 23.71 23.93
C LEU A 541 -11.18 23.68 23.66
N PHE A 542 -11.84 24.84 23.64
CA PHE A 542 -13.25 24.97 23.28
C PHE A 542 -13.51 24.57 21.83
N ILE A 543 -12.65 25.02 20.90
CA ILE A 543 -12.69 24.62 19.50
C ILE A 543 -12.41 23.13 19.33
N SER A 544 -11.46 22.58 20.10
CA SER A 544 -11.16 21.15 20.10
C SER A 544 -12.38 20.31 20.49
N GLY A 545 -13.17 20.76 21.46
CA GLY A 545 -14.43 20.12 21.88
C GLY A 545 -15.56 20.18 20.84
N LEU A 546 -15.43 21.00 19.80
CA LEU A 546 -16.39 21.14 18.70
C LEU A 546 -16.07 20.23 17.49
N LYS A 547 -15.40 19.08 17.71
CA LYS A 547 -15.04 18.03 16.72
C LYS A 547 -13.69 18.18 15.98
N LEU A 548 -12.65 18.75 16.60
CA LEU A 548 -11.35 19.01 15.93
C LEU A 548 -10.16 18.15 16.43
N GLY A 549 -10.42 17.09 17.20
CA GLY A 549 -9.44 16.04 17.53
C GLY A 549 -8.46 16.35 18.69
N PRO A 550 -7.79 15.33 19.25
CA PRO A 550 -7.03 15.41 20.51
C PRO A 550 -5.70 16.15 20.41
N ALA A 551 -5.11 16.24 19.22
CA ALA A 551 -3.83 16.93 19.02
C ALA A 551 -3.96 18.44 19.29
N LEU A 552 -5.09 19.05 18.88
CA LEU A 552 -5.39 20.45 19.19
C LEU A 552 -5.65 20.64 20.69
N ALA A 553 -6.27 19.65 21.35
CA ALA A 553 -6.42 19.67 22.80
C ALA A 553 -5.06 19.67 23.51
N GLN A 554 -4.14 18.78 23.15
CA GLN A 554 -2.79 18.70 23.72
C GLN A 554 -1.97 19.99 23.49
N LEU A 555 -2.11 20.60 22.32
CA LEU A 555 -1.54 21.92 22.02
C LEU A 555 -2.16 23.02 22.88
N GLY A 556 -3.49 23.02 23.01
CA GLY A 556 -4.22 23.90 23.91
C GLY A 556 -3.75 23.76 25.35
N THR A 557 -3.62 22.54 25.87
CA THR A 557 -3.10 22.24 27.21
C THR A 557 -1.66 22.72 27.37
N SER A 558 -0.81 22.52 26.37
CA SER A 558 0.57 23.02 26.39
C SER A 558 0.61 24.55 26.47
N LEU A 559 -0.21 25.24 25.67
CA LEU A 559 -0.32 26.70 25.69
C LEU A 559 -0.89 27.21 27.01
N LEU A 560 -1.83 26.45 27.62
CA LEU A 560 -2.36 26.71 28.95
C LEU A 560 -1.26 26.60 30.00
N LEU A 561 -0.42 25.57 29.95
CA LEU A 561 0.72 25.41 30.86
C LEU A 561 1.72 26.55 30.72
N PHE A 562 2.04 26.98 29.49
CA PHE A 562 2.87 28.17 29.25
C PHE A 562 2.26 29.44 29.86
N GLY A 563 0.96 29.65 29.62
CA GLY A 563 0.22 30.78 30.19
C GLY A 563 0.19 30.74 31.73
N ALA A 564 -0.11 29.59 32.31
CA ALA A 564 -0.17 29.34 33.75
C ALA A 564 1.20 29.52 34.43
N ALA A 565 2.29 29.05 33.82
CA ALA A 565 3.64 29.25 34.35
C ALA A 565 4.02 30.73 34.38
N LEU A 566 3.65 31.50 33.35
CA LEU A 566 3.91 32.93 33.29
C LEU A 566 3.06 33.72 34.29
N THR A 567 1.77 33.39 34.45
CA THR A 567 0.91 34.02 35.45
C THR A 567 1.33 33.66 36.86
N LEU A 568 1.71 32.41 37.14
CA LEU A 568 2.25 31.97 38.43
C LEU A 568 3.56 32.71 38.75
N GLY A 569 4.46 32.84 37.77
CA GLY A 569 5.68 33.64 37.89
C GLY A 569 5.40 35.12 38.18
N TRP A 570 4.29 35.67 37.69
CA TRP A 570 3.84 37.01 38.05
C TRP A 570 3.21 37.07 39.45
N LEU A 571 2.33 36.14 39.80
CA LEU A 571 1.62 36.10 41.07
C LEU A 571 2.59 35.91 42.25
N LEU A 572 3.56 35.00 42.11
CA LEU A 572 4.65 34.80 43.08
C LEU A 572 5.60 36.00 43.17
N SER A 573 5.60 36.92 42.18
CA SER A 573 6.36 38.17 42.28
C SER A 573 5.74 39.17 43.25
N LEU A 574 4.47 38.99 43.62
CA LEU A 574 3.78 39.77 44.64
C LEU A 574 4.13 39.29 46.06
N SER A 575 4.54 38.02 46.22
CA SER A 575 4.75 37.35 47.50
C SER A 575 6.13 37.55 48.15
N GLY A 576 6.96 38.48 47.65
CA GLY A 576 8.28 38.79 48.23
C GLY A 576 9.39 37.74 48.04
N MET A 577 9.12 36.65 47.33
CA MET A 577 10.10 35.56 47.10
C MET A 577 11.28 36.00 46.23
N ARG A 578 12.46 35.39 46.46
CA ARG A 578 13.64 35.59 45.61
C ARG A 578 13.36 35.21 44.16
N ALA A 579 13.85 36.02 43.22
CA ALA A 579 13.58 35.88 41.79
C ALA A 579 14.02 34.51 41.22
N ASP A 580 15.11 33.94 41.75
CA ASP A 580 15.64 32.64 41.32
C ASP A 580 14.73 31.49 41.73
N THR A 581 14.28 31.47 42.99
CA THR A 581 13.34 30.45 43.50
C THR A 581 12.01 30.51 42.76
N ARG A 582 11.51 31.72 42.49
CA ARG A 582 10.28 31.93 41.73
C ARG A 582 10.36 31.38 40.31
N ASN A 583 11.41 31.74 39.58
CA ASN A 583 11.60 31.26 38.21
C ASN A 583 11.80 29.74 38.21
N ARG A 584 12.55 29.20 39.18
CA ARG A 584 12.72 27.76 39.33
C ARG A 584 11.38 27.04 39.48
N ILE A 585 10.49 27.48 40.36
CA ILE A 585 9.17 26.86 40.54
C ILE A 585 8.35 26.94 39.25
N ALA A 586 8.21 28.12 38.66
CA ALA A 586 7.39 28.33 37.47
C ALA A 586 7.86 27.50 36.27
N TYR A 587 9.16 27.49 35.96
CA TYR A 587 9.70 26.75 34.81
C TYR A 587 9.84 25.25 35.08
N SER A 588 10.01 24.82 36.33
CA SER A 588 9.98 23.39 36.66
C SER A 588 8.57 22.81 36.53
N LEU A 589 7.55 23.54 37.00
CA LEU A 589 6.15 23.14 36.80
C LEU A 589 5.76 23.10 35.32
N LEU A 590 6.23 24.08 34.54
CA LEU A 590 6.08 24.06 33.08
C LEU A 590 6.75 22.82 32.47
N GLY A 591 8.00 22.53 32.84
CA GLY A 591 8.76 21.41 32.29
C GLY A 591 8.15 20.05 32.64
N PHE A 592 7.79 19.83 33.91
CA PHE A 592 7.07 18.62 34.32
C PHE A 592 5.68 18.53 33.69
N GLY A 593 4.96 19.64 33.59
CA GLY A 593 3.66 19.69 32.92
C GLY A 593 3.76 19.28 31.44
N LEU A 594 4.76 19.78 30.71
CA LEU A 594 5.01 19.38 29.32
C LEU A 594 5.38 17.91 29.20
N LEU A 595 6.22 17.39 30.10
CA LEU A 595 6.53 15.95 30.13
C LEU A 595 5.25 15.15 30.36
N ILE A 596 4.47 15.45 31.39
CA ILE A 596 3.23 14.73 31.70
C ILE A 596 2.26 14.78 30.51
N VAL A 597 2.00 15.96 29.94
CA VAL A 597 1.02 16.11 28.85
C VAL A 597 1.42 15.31 27.59
N TRP A 598 2.72 15.21 27.29
CA TRP A 598 3.18 14.60 26.04
C TRP A 598 3.72 13.17 26.17
N THR A 599 4.13 12.73 27.37
CA THR A 599 4.56 11.34 27.60
C THR A 599 3.45 10.44 28.10
N MET A 600 2.40 11.00 28.70
CA MET A 600 1.31 10.22 29.29
C MET A 600 0.28 9.83 28.23
N SER A 601 -0.13 8.56 28.23
CA SER A 601 -1.18 8.06 27.33
C SER A 601 -2.54 8.56 27.84
N TRP A 602 -3.02 9.65 27.26
CA TRP A 602 -4.30 10.29 27.60
C TRP A 602 -5.51 9.41 27.34
N GLU A 603 -5.45 8.46 26.41
CA GLU A 603 -6.54 7.51 26.11
C GLU A 603 -6.86 6.61 27.32
N ARG A 604 -5.82 6.04 27.97
CA ARG A 604 -5.99 5.19 29.15
C ARG A 604 -6.56 5.96 30.35
N TRP A 605 -6.25 7.24 30.45
CA TRP A 605 -6.70 8.09 31.56
C TRP A 605 -8.06 8.73 31.30
N SER A 606 -8.38 9.05 30.05
CA SER A 606 -9.68 9.59 29.66
C SER A 606 -10.77 8.52 29.80
N ALA A 607 -10.43 7.25 29.51
CA ALA A 607 -11.27 6.10 29.81
C ALA A 607 -11.55 5.98 31.33
N LEU A 608 -10.52 6.11 32.18
CA LEU A 608 -10.66 6.07 33.65
C LEU A 608 -11.47 7.24 34.22
N LEU A 609 -11.55 8.37 33.52
CA LEU A 609 -12.31 9.55 33.92
C LEU A 609 -13.70 9.64 33.25
N GLY A 610 -14.07 8.68 32.39
CA GLY A 610 -15.35 8.65 31.68
C GLY A 610 -15.55 9.79 30.67
N VAL A 611 -14.47 10.37 30.13
CA VAL A 611 -14.53 11.51 29.21
C VAL A 611 -13.93 11.14 27.85
N ASN A 612 -14.77 10.82 26.86
CA ASN A 612 -14.35 10.47 25.49
C ASN A 612 -13.96 11.70 24.65
N LEU A 613 -13.13 12.59 25.19
CA LEU A 613 -12.68 13.82 24.52
C LEU A 613 -11.44 13.61 23.63
N LEU A 614 -10.88 12.39 23.56
CA LEU A 614 -9.50 12.15 23.13
C LEU A 614 -9.32 10.98 22.12
N GLU A 615 -10.32 10.66 21.29
CA GLU A 615 -10.15 9.72 20.16
C GLU A 615 -9.20 10.29 19.10
N ARG A 616 -8.14 9.55 18.76
CA ARG A 616 -7.06 10.04 17.91
C ARG A 616 -7.47 10.08 16.44
N ASP A 617 -7.67 11.28 15.92
CA ASP A 617 -7.69 11.51 14.47
C ASP A 617 -6.27 11.31 13.88
N PRO A 618 -6.05 10.28 13.04
CA PRO A 618 -4.75 10.01 12.44
C PRO A 618 -4.32 11.05 11.41
N THR A 619 -5.23 11.88 10.88
CA THR A 619 -4.85 13.01 10.01
C THR A 619 -4.00 14.05 10.75
N VAL A 620 -4.22 14.20 12.06
CA VAL A 620 -3.47 15.12 12.94
C VAL A 620 -2.42 14.39 13.77
N ALA A 621 -2.35 13.05 13.71
CA ALA A 621 -1.37 12.26 14.44
C ALA A 621 0.07 12.54 14.02
N VAL A 622 0.31 12.87 12.74
CA VAL A 622 1.64 13.23 12.25
C VAL A 622 2.13 14.52 12.88
N LEU A 623 1.23 15.52 12.99
CA LEU A 623 1.52 16.78 13.66
C LEU A 623 1.75 16.57 15.16
N SER A 624 0.96 15.71 15.81
CA SER A 624 1.13 15.41 17.23
C SER A 624 2.44 14.68 17.53
N ILE A 625 2.85 13.71 16.70
CA ILE A 625 4.16 13.03 16.83
C ILE A 625 5.31 14.01 16.53
N GLY A 626 5.15 14.88 15.52
CA GLY A 626 6.17 15.88 15.17
C GLY A 626 6.38 16.95 16.22
N LEU A 627 5.32 17.32 16.96
CA LEU A 627 5.37 18.33 18.02
C LEU A 627 5.69 17.75 19.40
N SER A 628 5.37 16.48 19.65
CA SER A 628 5.63 15.83 20.93
C SER A 628 7.12 15.78 21.24
N GLY A 629 7.96 15.35 20.30
CA GLY A 629 9.41 15.26 20.48
C GLY A 629 10.04 16.58 20.95
N PRO A 630 9.89 17.70 20.20
CA PRO A 630 10.39 19.00 20.61
C PRO A 630 9.88 19.47 21.97
N LEU A 631 8.59 19.25 22.27
CA LEU A 631 7.98 19.70 23.53
C LEU A 631 8.42 18.87 24.74
N ILE A 632 8.62 17.56 24.55
CA ILE A 632 9.20 16.66 25.56
C ILE A 632 10.65 17.08 25.85
N ILE A 633 11.45 17.29 24.81
CA ILE A 633 12.86 17.70 24.95
C ILE A 633 12.93 19.08 25.63
N LEU A 634 12.08 20.03 25.23
CA LEU A 634 11.99 21.35 25.87
C LEU A 634 11.59 21.21 27.34
N GLY A 635 10.62 20.37 27.66
CA GLY A 635 10.19 20.09 29.02
C GLY A 635 11.32 19.53 29.88
N ALA A 636 12.02 18.51 29.38
CA ALA A 636 13.17 17.89 30.05
C ALA A 636 14.29 18.91 30.31
N ILE A 637 14.64 19.73 29.31
CA ILE A 637 15.72 20.73 29.44
C ILE A 637 15.32 21.84 30.41
N LEU A 638 14.07 22.29 30.43
CA LEU A 638 13.58 23.26 31.41
C LEU A 638 13.71 22.71 32.83
N VAL A 639 13.31 21.46 33.08
CA VAL A 639 13.48 20.81 34.38
C VAL A 639 14.96 20.74 34.77
N VAL A 640 15.81 20.22 33.88
CA VAL A 640 17.25 20.04 34.15
C VAL A 640 17.93 21.40 34.40
N MET A 641 17.71 22.41 33.55
CA MET A 641 18.40 23.70 33.65
C MET A 641 17.97 24.56 34.84
N TYR A 642 16.68 24.53 35.20
CA TYR A 642 16.21 25.30 36.36
C TYR A 642 16.45 24.58 37.69
N ASN A 643 16.70 23.26 37.68
CA ASN A 643 17.09 22.48 38.87
C ASN A 643 18.57 22.11 38.91
N ALA A 644 19.38 22.66 38.01
CA ALA A 644 20.78 22.25 37.85
C ALA A 644 21.64 22.49 39.11
N ASP A 645 21.33 23.51 39.93
CA ASP A 645 22.00 23.73 41.23
C ASP A 645 21.71 22.59 42.23
N SER A 646 20.48 22.06 42.22
CA SER A 646 20.08 20.93 43.06
C SER A 646 20.60 19.60 42.53
N LEU A 647 20.65 19.44 41.21
CA LEU A 647 21.28 18.30 40.56
C LEU A 647 22.78 18.26 40.87
N PHE A 648 23.46 19.40 40.73
CA PHE A 648 24.86 19.55 41.12
C PHE A 648 25.08 19.22 42.60
N TRP A 649 24.21 19.71 43.49
CA TRP A 649 24.27 19.37 44.91
C TRP A 649 24.19 17.85 45.13
N ALA A 650 23.24 17.17 44.49
CA ALA A 650 23.10 15.71 44.60
C ALA A 650 24.32 14.95 44.06
N ILE A 651 24.80 15.32 42.86
CA ILE A 651 25.98 14.71 42.23
C ILE A 651 27.24 14.93 43.08
N SER A 652 27.43 16.15 43.60
CA SER A 652 28.58 16.48 44.45
C SER A 652 28.54 15.73 45.79
N ARG A 653 27.35 15.38 46.29
CA ARG A 653 27.17 14.56 47.49
C ARG A 653 27.48 13.09 47.22
N LEU A 654 27.10 12.56 46.05
CA LEU A 654 27.43 11.20 45.62
C LEU A 654 28.93 11.02 45.33
N LEU A 655 29.55 12.00 44.65
CA LEU A 655 30.97 12.00 44.32
C LEU A 655 31.86 12.56 45.44
N GLY A 656 31.27 13.00 46.55
CA GLY A 656 31.98 13.63 47.67
C GLY A 656 32.99 12.72 48.39
N GLY A 657 32.96 11.41 48.10
CA GLY A 657 33.99 10.46 48.54
C GLY A 657 35.34 10.61 47.81
N ILE A 658 35.36 11.30 46.66
CA ILE A 658 36.56 11.46 45.82
C ILE A 658 37.00 12.94 45.88
N GLY A 659 37.81 13.27 46.88
CA GLY A 659 38.09 14.66 47.31
C GLY A 659 38.67 15.61 46.27
N TYR A 660 39.23 15.12 45.15
CA TYR A 660 39.78 15.97 44.08
C TYR A 660 38.79 16.30 42.96
N LEU A 661 37.70 15.54 42.79
CA LEU A 661 36.76 15.73 41.68
C LEU A 661 35.75 16.85 41.94
N THR A 662 35.33 17.06 43.19
CA THR A 662 34.28 18.04 43.52
C THR A 662 34.66 19.49 43.15
N PRO A 663 35.88 20.00 43.43
CA PRO A 663 36.26 21.36 43.04
C PRO A 663 36.32 21.55 41.52
N VAL A 664 36.84 20.55 40.79
CA VAL A 664 36.93 20.53 39.32
C VAL A 664 35.53 20.54 38.69
N LEU A 665 34.61 19.73 39.21
CA LEU A 665 33.24 19.67 38.75
C LEU A 665 32.50 21.00 39.00
N LYS A 666 32.76 21.62 40.15
CA LYS A 666 32.17 22.92 40.50
C LYS A 666 32.62 24.03 39.55
N THR A 667 33.91 24.09 39.22
CA THR A 667 34.44 25.09 38.27
C THR A 667 34.00 24.82 36.84
N ALA A 668 33.97 23.55 36.41
CA ALA A 668 33.52 23.16 35.07
C ALA A 668 32.03 23.49 34.82
N ILE A 669 31.17 23.30 35.82
CA ILE A 669 29.72 23.50 35.69
C ILE A 669 29.31 24.97 35.96
N ALA A 670 30.12 25.75 36.67
CA ALA A 670 29.80 27.14 37.01
C ALA A 670 29.54 28.03 35.78
N TYR A 671 30.32 27.86 34.71
CA TYR A 671 30.15 28.65 33.49
C TYR A 671 28.84 28.32 32.75
N PRO A 672 28.52 27.04 32.42
CA PRO A 672 27.22 26.66 31.86
C PRO A 672 26.01 27.10 32.69
N LEU A 673 26.09 27.05 34.03
CA LEU A 673 25.03 27.46 34.95
C LEU A 673 24.82 28.97 35.03
N SER A 674 25.85 29.76 34.74
CA SER A 674 25.72 31.22 34.68
C SER A 674 25.00 31.69 33.40
N ALA A 675 25.12 30.90 32.32
CA ALA A 675 24.53 31.18 31.01
C ALA A 675 23.36 30.23 30.67
N ARG A 676 22.47 29.94 31.64
CA ARG A 676 21.40 28.93 31.56
C ARG A 676 20.61 28.94 30.23
N PHE A 677 20.27 30.13 29.74
CA PHE A 677 19.52 30.27 28.49
C PHE A 677 20.34 29.81 27.27
N ARG A 678 21.61 30.20 27.19
CA ARG A 678 22.51 29.82 26.09
C ARG A 678 22.80 28.31 26.13
N THR A 679 23.17 27.80 27.30
CA THR A 679 23.45 26.38 27.50
C THR A 679 22.21 25.54 27.22
N GLY A 680 21.04 25.95 27.72
CA GLY A 680 19.76 25.29 27.47
C GLY A 680 19.40 25.18 25.99
N MET A 681 19.58 26.27 25.22
CA MET A 681 19.37 26.24 23.77
C MET A 681 20.36 25.34 23.03
N ALA A 682 21.63 25.34 23.41
CA ALA A 682 22.62 24.44 22.81
C ALA A 682 22.29 22.97 23.09
N MET A 683 21.89 22.64 24.33
CA MET A 683 21.43 21.28 24.66
C MET A 683 20.15 20.91 23.93
N LEU A 684 19.22 21.85 23.75
CA LEU A 684 17.99 21.64 22.97
C LEU A 684 18.34 21.31 21.52
N LEU A 685 19.31 22.02 20.92
CA LEU A 685 19.79 21.73 19.57
C LEU A 685 20.37 20.32 19.47
N PHE A 686 21.31 19.96 20.35
CA PHE A 686 21.91 18.63 20.34
C PHE A 686 20.89 17.52 20.58
N ALA A 687 19.98 17.70 21.54
CA ALA A 687 18.93 16.74 21.82
C ALA A 687 17.95 16.59 20.65
N MET A 688 17.61 17.68 19.96
CA MET A 688 16.80 17.65 18.74
C MET A 688 17.49 16.88 17.61
N ILE A 689 18.79 17.10 17.40
CA ILE A 689 19.57 16.38 16.38
C ILE A 689 19.63 14.88 16.71
N ILE A 690 19.96 14.52 17.95
CA ILE A 690 20.04 13.12 18.39
C ILE A 690 18.67 12.43 18.26
N SER A 691 17.60 13.10 18.68
CA SER A 691 16.24 12.58 18.55
C SER A 691 15.89 12.27 17.09
N THR A 692 16.26 13.16 16.16
CA THR A 692 16.05 12.93 14.72
C THR A 692 16.75 11.66 14.23
N VAL A 693 18.00 11.44 14.67
CA VAL A 693 18.78 10.23 14.31
C VAL A 693 18.17 8.96 14.91
N VAL A 694 17.73 9.00 16.17
CA VAL A 694 17.10 7.86 16.84
C VAL A 694 15.78 7.50 16.18
N ILE A 695 14.93 8.48 15.87
CA ILE A 695 13.67 8.25 15.16
C ILE A 695 13.95 7.63 13.78
N MET A 696 14.96 8.12 13.06
CA MET A 696 15.35 7.52 11.78
C MET A 696 15.77 6.05 11.95
N SER A 697 16.57 5.73 12.97
CA SER A 697 16.96 4.34 13.24
C SER A 697 15.76 3.44 13.53
N ILE A 698 14.77 3.94 14.28
CA ILE A 698 13.54 3.20 14.58
C ILE A 698 12.73 3.00 13.31
N VAL A 699 12.56 4.04 12.49
CA VAL A 699 11.81 3.95 11.22
C VAL A 699 12.48 2.95 10.28
N ILE A 700 13.81 3.02 10.12
CA ILE A 700 14.57 2.06 9.33
C ILE A 700 14.36 0.64 9.86
N GLN A 701 14.47 0.43 11.17
CA GLN A 701 14.27 -0.89 11.78
C GLN A 701 12.85 -1.41 11.58
N VAL A 702 11.82 -0.56 11.76
CA VAL A 702 10.42 -0.94 11.55
C VAL A 702 10.17 -1.30 10.09
N THR A 703 10.69 -0.50 9.15
CA THR A 703 10.60 -0.83 7.72
C THR A 703 11.32 -2.13 7.40
N GLN A 704 12.48 -2.39 8.02
CA GLN A 704 13.18 -3.66 7.85
C GLN A 704 12.36 -4.83 8.40
N THR A 705 11.82 -4.75 9.61
CA THR A 705 11.00 -5.82 10.21
C THR A 705 9.71 -6.10 9.43
N LEU A 706 9.12 -5.08 8.78
CA LEU A 706 7.95 -5.27 7.92
C LEU A 706 8.26 -5.97 6.59
N VAL A 707 9.52 -5.95 6.15
CA VAL A 707 9.93 -6.37 4.79
C VAL A 707 10.83 -7.62 4.83
N SER A 708 11.54 -7.88 5.93
CA SER A 708 12.31 -9.10 6.11
C SER A 708 11.40 -10.24 6.60
N PRO A 709 11.40 -11.41 5.92
CA PRO A 709 10.71 -12.60 6.42
C PRO A 709 11.32 -12.96 7.78
N ASP A 710 10.47 -13.00 8.79
CA ASP A 710 10.87 -13.42 10.14
C ASP A 710 10.58 -14.92 10.27
N ASP A 711 11.59 -15.70 10.64
CA ASP A 711 11.45 -17.13 10.92
C ASP A 711 10.39 -17.38 11.99
N GLU A 712 10.23 -16.44 12.94
CA GLU A 712 9.19 -16.49 13.96
C GLU A 712 7.79 -16.46 13.35
N ARG A 713 7.54 -15.70 12.28
CA ARG A 713 6.21 -15.60 11.67
C ARG A 713 5.83 -16.86 10.90
N TYR A 714 6.80 -17.44 10.20
CA TYR A 714 6.60 -18.57 9.30
C TYR A 714 6.97 -19.93 9.88
N ALA A 715 7.26 -20.02 11.18
CA ALA A 715 7.74 -21.24 11.83
C ALA A 715 8.94 -21.88 11.09
N GLY A 716 9.76 -21.05 10.45
CA GLY A 716 10.90 -21.46 9.63
C GLY A 716 10.57 -22.22 8.34
N PHE A 717 9.33 -22.14 7.82
CA PHE A 717 9.01 -22.57 6.45
C PHE A 717 9.26 -21.43 5.46
N GLU A 718 9.81 -21.77 4.30
CA GLU A 718 10.34 -20.79 3.36
C GLU A 718 9.64 -20.79 2.00
N ILE A 719 8.96 -21.88 1.62
CA ILE A 719 8.37 -22.07 0.30
C ILE A 719 6.88 -22.38 0.46
N ALA A 720 6.00 -21.51 -0.02
CA ALA A 720 4.57 -21.75 -0.16
C ALA A 720 4.29 -22.46 -1.50
N VAL A 721 3.57 -23.57 -1.45
CA VAL A 721 3.18 -24.36 -2.61
C VAL A 721 1.68 -24.23 -2.82
N ASN A 722 1.34 -23.69 -3.98
CA ASN A 722 -0.03 -23.48 -4.44
C ASN A 722 -0.31 -24.34 -5.66
N PHE A 723 -1.56 -24.75 -5.83
CA PHE A 723 -1.97 -25.54 -6.98
C PHE A 723 -2.68 -24.66 -8.02
N SER A 724 -2.32 -24.85 -9.29
CA SER A 724 -2.95 -24.18 -10.42
C SER A 724 -4.20 -24.93 -10.89
N LEU A 725 -4.92 -24.38 -11.88
CA LEU A 725 -6.09 -25.02 -12.50
C LEU A 725 -5.78 -26.42 -13.07
N LEU A 726 -4.53 -26.71 -13.43
CA LEU A 726 -4.13 -28.04 -13.93
C LEU A 726 -4.18 -29.13 -12.84
N SER A 727 -4.00 -28.76 -11.56
CA SER A 727 -4.16 -29.67 -10.42
C SER A 727 -5.56 -30.28 -10.31
N PHE A 728 -6.58 -29.64 -10.90
CA PHE A 728 -7.91 -30.21 -10.96
C PHE A 728 -7.92 -31.58 -11.66
N PHE A 729 -7.07 -31.75 -12.68
CA PHE A 729 -6.97 -33.00 -13.43
C PHE A 729 -6.09 -34.05 -12.73
N ASN A 730 -5.22 -33.64 -11.81
CA ASN A 730 -4.37 -34.53 -11.02
C ASN A 730 -4.12 -33.96 -9.60
N PRO A 731 -5.08 -34.10 -8.67
CA PRO A 731 -4.99 -33.46 -7.36
C PRO A 731 -3.94 -34.14 -6.48
N ILE A 732 -2.97 -33.37 -6.00
CA ILE A 732 -1.95 -33.82 -5.05
C ILE A 732 -2.49 -33.62 -3.63
N SER A 733 -2.87 -34.71 -2.97
CA SER A 733 -3.42 -34.69 -1.60
C SER A 733 -2.34 -34.79 -0.51
N ASP A 734 -1.18 -35.33 -0.85
CA ASP A 734 -0.03 -35.48 0.03
C ASP A 734 1.26 -35.20 -0.75
N LEU A 735 1.74 -33.96 -0.63
CA LEU A 735 2.95 -33.51 -1.32
C LEU A 735 4.20 -34.28 -0.86
N ARG A 736 4.30 -34.66 0.42
CA ARG A 736 5.46 -35.38 0.95
C ARG A 736 5.59 -36.76 0.32
N ALA A 737 4.48 -37.50 0.27
CA ALA A 737 4.43 -38.81 -0.36
C ALA A 737 4.73 -38.78 -1.86
N GLU A 738 4.38 -37.68 -2.54
CA GLU A 738 4.60 -37.53 -3.97
C GLU A 738 6.04 -37.10 -4.31
N ILE A 739 6.64 -36.19 -3.53
CA ILE A 739 8.08 -35.90 -3.53
C ILE A 739 8.88 -37.20 -3.34
N ASP A 740 8.40 -38.07 -2.45
CA ASP A 740 9.06 -39.35 -2.18
C ASP A 740 8.97 -40.36 -3.33
N ARG A 741 8.03 -40.22 -4.24
CA ARG A 741 7.86 -41.12 -5.40
C ARG A 741 8.50 -40.59 -6.67
N HIS A 742 8.75 -39.27 -6.76
CA HIS A 742 9.24 -38.65 -7.97
C HIS A 742 10.76 -38.88 -8.14
N PRO A 743 11.22 -39.55 -9.22
CA PRO A 743 12.63 -39.89 -9.39
C PRO A 743 13.51 -38.68 -9.75
N ASP A 744 12.92 -37.62 -10.30
CA ASP A 744 13.64 -36.44 -10.79
C ASP A 744 13.88 -35.35 -9.71
N PHE A 745 13.36 -35.55 -8.49
CA PHE A 745 13.51 -34.59 -7.38
C PHE A 745 14.35 -35.17 -6.24
N ALA A 746 15.36 -34.43 -5.79
CA ALA A 746 16.25 -34.87 -4.71
C ALA A 746 15.59 -34.67 -3.34
N LYS A 747 15.17 -35.77 -2.71
CA LYS A 747 14.49 -35.78 -1.39
C LYS A 747 15.28 -35.09 -0.27
N GLU A 748 16.60 -35.04 -0.40
CA GLU A 748 17.51 -34.43 0.58
C GLU A 748 17.40 -32.90 0.62
N GLU A 749 16.79 -32.28 -0.40
CA GLU A 749 16.62 -30.83 -0.49
C GLU A 749 15.46 -30.30 0.39
N VAL A 750 14.58 -31.19 0.88
CA VAL A 750 13.39 -30.84 1.67
C VAL A 750 13.50 -31.36 3.10
N ALA A 751 13.53 -30.45 4.07
CA ALA A 751 13.56 -30.80 5.49
C ALA A 751 12.16 -31.15 6.04
N ALA A 752 11.17 -30.30 5.76
CA ALA A 752 9.81 -30.46 6.26
C ALA A 752 8.76 -29.94 5.27
N VAL A 753 7.57 -30.53 5.31
CA VAL A 753 6.40 -30.16 4.52
C VAL A 753 5.21 -29.96 5.47
N ALA A 754 4.81 -28.71 5.67
CA ALA A 754 3.57 -28.38 6.35
C ALA A 754 2.38 -28.53 5.40
N ARG A 755 1.30 -29.11 5.92
CA ARG A 755 0.00 -29.18 5.26
C ARG A 755 -1.01 -28.46 6.15
N ILE A 756 -1.59 -27.39 5.62
CA ILE A 756 -2.56 -26.55 6.32
C ILE A 756 -3.87 -26.56 5.53
N GLY A 757 -4.97 -26.91 6.18
CA GLY A 757 -6.29 -26.94 5.54
C GLY A 757 -7.32 -26.19 6.36
N HIS A 758 -8.24 -25.48 5.70
CA HIS A 758 -9.31 -24.74 6.34
C HIS A 758 -10.66 -25.41 6.06
N SER A 759 -11.44 -25.61 7.11
CA SER A 759 -12.78 -26.20 7.02
C SER A 759 -13.74 -25.42 7.90
N ASN A 760 -14.97 -25.18 7.44
CA ASN A 760 -16.01 -24.61 8.28
C ASN A 760 -16.74 -25.72 9.03
N VAL A 761 -16.98 -25.52 10.33
CA VAL A 761 -17.74 -26.44 11.17
C VAL A 761 -18.77 -25.65 11.98
N LEU A 762 -19.85 -26.29 12.39
CA LEU A 762 -20.87 -25.68 13.24
C LEU A 762 -20.62 -26.01 14.71
N VAL A 763 -20.73 -25.01 15.57
CA VAL A 763 -20.63 -25.12 17.02
C VAL A 763 -22.03 -25.28 17.60
N ASP A 764 -22.29 -26.44 18.19
CA ASP A 764 -23.58 -26.78 18.82
C ASP A 764 -23.65 -26.31 20.27
N ARG A 765 -22.54 -26.40 21.02
CA ARG A 765 -22.45 -26.00 22.42
C ARG A 765 -21.03 -25.60 22.80
N VAL A 766 -20.91 -24.63 23.70
CA VAL A 766 -19.67 -24.24 24.36
C VAL A 766 -19.84 -24.44 25.87
N ARG A 767 -18.96 -25.22 26.50
CA ARG A 767 -18.93 -25.45 27.95
C ARG A 767 -17.66 -24.83 28.52
N VAL A 768 -17.80 -23.87 29.44
CA VAL A 768 -16.69 -23.21 30.13
C VAL A 768 -16.89 -23.37 31.63
N ASP A 769 -16.03 -24.12 32.30
CA ASP A 769 -16.24 -24.58 33.69
C ASP A 769 -16.21 -23.47 34.76
N HIS A 770 -15.99 -22.21 34.38
CA HIS A 770 -16.04 -21.04 35.28
C HIS A 770 -17.31 -20.19 35.14
N VAL A 771 -18.13 -20.42 34.12
CA VAL A 771 -19.39 -19.70 33.89
C VAL A 771 -20.54 -20.68 34.11
N ALA A 772 -21.30 -20.51 35.20
CA ALA A 772 -22.42 -21.39 35.58
C ALA A 772 -23.67 -21.26 34.66
N ARG A 773 -23.48 -20.98 33.37
CA ARG A 773 -24.52 -20.87 32.35
C ARG A 773 -24.14 -21.72 31.14
N GLU A 774 -24.85 -22.81 30.95
CA GLU A 774 -24.98 -23.47 29.65
C GLU A 774 -25.63 -22.47 28.68
N GLU A 775 -24.84 -21.75 27.88
CA GLU A 775 -25.39 -20.99 26.77
C GLU A 775 -25.65 -21.97 25.61
N SER A 776 -26.92 -22.36 25.48
CA SER A 776 -27.48 -22.98 24.27
C SER A 776 -27.25 -22.02 23.10
N THR A 777 -26.12 -22.15 22.43
CA THR A 777 -25.73 -21.29 21.34
C THR A 777 -26.52 -21.70 20.10
N VAL A 778 -27.19 -20.74 19.46
CA VAL A 778 -27.62 -20.85 18.06
C VAL A 778 -26.42 -21.38 17.26
N ALA A 779 -26.63 -22.34 16.36
CA ALA A 779 -25.52 -22.97 15.63
C ALA A 779 -24.65 -21.90 14.95
N ARG A 780 -23.41 -21.72 15.46
CA ARG A 780 -22.45 -20.75 14.92
C ARG A 780 -21.40 -21.45 14.08
N THR A 781 -21.01 -20.86 12.96
CA THR A 781 -19.91 -21.36 12.13
C THR A 781 -18.56 -21.01 12.78
N LEU A 782 -17.65 -21.98 12.86
CA LEU A 782 -16.28 -21.82 13.31
C LEU A 782 -15.36 -22.26 12.17
N GLU A 783 -14.36 -21.45 11.87
CA GLU A 783 -13.31 -21.82 10.95
C GLU A 783 -12.29 -22.70 11.68
N LEU A 784 -12.22 -23.96 11.27
CA LEU A 784 -11.31 -24.97 11.76
C LEU A 784 -10.05 -24.99 10.89
N THR A 785 -8.90 -24.73 11.50
CA THR A 785 -7.60 -24.83 10.82
C THR A 785 -6.96 -26.15 11.18
N SER A 786 -6.74 -26.99 10.18
CA SER A 786 -6.10 -28.30 10.30
C SER A 786 -4.62 -28.22 9.99
N ILE A 787 -3.78 -28.81 10.84
CA ILE A 787 -2.33 -28.81 10.72
C ILE A 787 -1.76 -30.23 10.84
N ASN A 788 -0.69 -30.52 10.11
CA ASN A 788 0.00 -31.82 10.14
C ASN A 788 1.13 -31.88 11.19
N GLY A 789 1.65 -33.08 11.42
CA GLY A 789 2.70 -33.32 12.42
C GLY A 789 4.02 -32.58 12.13
N GLU A 790 4.45 -32.49 10.86
CA GLU A 790 5.69 -31.78 10.50
C GLU A 790 5.61 -30.27 10.77
N TYR A 791 4.42 -29.66 10.59
CA TYR A 791 4.17 -28.29 11.00
C TYR A 791 4.32 -28.13 12.52
N ILE A 792 3.69 -29.01 13.31
CA ILE A 792 3.76 -28.96 14.78
C ILE A 792 5.20 -29.04 15.28
N GLU A 793 6.04 -29.87 14.64
CA GLU A 793 7.45 -30.03 15.04
C GLU A 793 8.30 -28.77 14.80
N GLN A 794 8.01 -28.01 13.75
CA GLN A 794 8.68 -26.73 13.51
C GLN A 794 8.05 -25.62 14.38
N ALA A 795 6.73 -25.56 14.45
CA ALA A 795 5.97 -24.58 15.22
C ALA A 795 6.40 -24.52 16.69
N GLN A 796 6.64 -25.67 17.35
CA GLN A 796 7.09 -25.70 18.75
C GLN A 796 8.46 -25.05 19.01
N LYS A 797 9.28 -24.82 17.96
CA LYS A 797 10.59 -24.15 18.10
C LYS A 797 10.47 -22.62 18.15
N TYR A 798 9.40 -22.08 17.57
CA TYR A 798 9.21 -20.64 17.38
C TYR A 798 8.02 -20.09 18.19
N TYR A 799 6.92 -20.84 18.30
CA TYR A 799 5.70 -20.39 18.95
C TYR A 799 5.61 -20.85 20.41
N THR A 800 5.24 -19.90 21.27
CA THR A 800 5.02 -20.10 22.71
C THR A 800 3.56 -19.87 23.07
N PHE A 801 3.14 -20.29 24.28
CA PHE A 801 1.77 -20.12 24.76
C PHE A 801 1.67 -19.02 25.84
N GLN A 802 0.67 -18.14 25.71
CA GLN A 802 0.29 -17.18 26.75
C GLN A 802 -0.46 -17.86 27.89
N LEU A 803 -1.43 -18.72 27.54
CA LEU A 803 -2.25 -19.47 28.48
C LEU A 803 -2.19 -20.96 28.16
N ARG A 804 -2.16 -21.79 29.20
CA ARG A 804 -2.13 -23.26 29.10
C ARG A 804 -3.18 -23.85 30.02
N ALA A 805 -3.75 -24.97 29.62
CA ALA A 805 -4.60 -25.75 30.53
C ALA A 805 -3.75 -26.26 31.72
N PRO A 806 -4.31 -26.35 32.93
CA PRO A 806 -3.54 -26.62 34.15
C PRO A 806 -2.90 -28.01 34.16
N GLU A 807 -3.37 -28.90 33.30
CA GLU A 807 -2.87 -30.26 33.11
C GLU A 807 -1.52 -30.33 32.35
N TYR A 808 -1.10 -29.25 31.69
CA TYR A 808 0.17 -29.18 30.96
C TYR A 808 1.18 -28.27 31.67
N ALA A 809 2.36 -28.81 31.98
CA ALA A 809 3.41 -28.09 32.70
C ALA A 809 4.29 -27.23 31.78
N SER A 810 4.47 -27.67 30.53
CA SER A 810 5.32 -27.00 29.53
C SER A 810 4.62 -26.84 28.18
N ASP A 811 5.13 -25.91 27.35
CA ASP A 811 4.63 -25.66 26.00
C ASP A 811 4.84 -26.89 25.09
N ALA A 812 5.92 -27.64 25.32
CA ALA A 812 6.18 -28.90 24.64
C ALA A 812 5.10 -29.94 24.91
N ASP A 813 4.55 -29.99 26.13
CA ASP A 813 3.47 -30.93 26.47
C ASP A 813 2.17 -30.59 25.72
N VAL A 814 1.88 -29.30 25.51
CA VAL A 814 0.71 -28.83 24.75
C VAL A 814 0.86 -29.18 23.27
N TRP A 815 2.04 -28.94 22.67
CA TRP A 815 2.32 -29.32 21.28
C TRP A 815 2.29 -30.84 21.07
N GLN A 816 2.82 -31.61 22.03
CA GLN A 816 2.76 -33.07 21.99
C GLN A 816 1.32 -33.59 22.12
N ALA A 817 0.51 -32.97 22.98
CA ALA A 817 -0.91 -33.30 23.08
C ALA A 817 -1.62 -33.02 21.76
N LEU A 818 -1.40 -31.86 21.14
CA LEU A 818 -1.98 -31.52 19.83
C LEU A 818 -1.57 -32.51 18.72
N ALA A 819 -0.34 -33.02 18.74
CA ALA A 819 0.14 -33.99 17.76
C ALA A 819 -0.44 -35.42 17.94
N THR A 820 -0.77 -35.81 19.17
CA THR A 820 -1.13 -37.20 19.51
C THR A 820 -2.60 -37.42 19.81
N ARG A 821 -3.28 -36.41 20.37
CA ARG A 821 -4.68 -36.47 20.78
C ARG A 821 -5.60 -35.96 19.68
N ASN A 822 -6.68 -36.70 19.45
CA ASN A 822 -7.73 -36.36 18.49
C ASN A 822 -8.98 -35.80 19.21
N ASP A 823 -8.78 -34.97 20.23
CA ASP A 823 -9.85 -34.32 20.98
C ASP A 823 -9.45 -32.93 21.51
N VAL A 824 -8.33 -32.38 21.03
CA VAL A 824 -7.75 -31.13 21.54
C VAL A 824 -7.56 -30.08 20.45
N ALA A 825 -7.57 -28.81 20.86
CA ALA A 825 -7.34 -27.65 20.01
C ALA A 825 -6.53 -26.58 20.72
N ILE A 826 -5.82 -25.77 19.94
CA ILE A 826 -5.20 -24.52 20.39
C ILE A 826 -5.87 -23.33 19.72
N VAL A 827 -5.85 -22.18 20.37
CA VAL A 827 -6.49 -20.96 19.85
C VAL A 827 -5.53 -19.77 19.83
N SER A 828 -5.80 -18.82 18.94
CA SER A 828 -5.11 -17.53 18.90
C SER A 828 -5.60 -16.60 20.02
N PRO A 829 -4.80 -15.60 20.45
CA PRO A 829 -5.25 -14.51 21.33
C PRO A 829 -6.53 -13.80 20.87
N ALA A 830 -6.81 -13.72 19.56
CA ALA A 830 -8.03 -13.11 19.04
C ALA A 830 -9.33 -13.77 19.52
N MET A 831 -9.27 -15.03 20.00
CA MET A 831 -10.41 -15.72 20.58
C MET A 831 -10.68 -15.33 22.04
N LEU A 832 -9.79 -14.58 22.68
CA LEU A 832 -9.98 -14.11 24.06
C LEU A 832 -10.87 -12.87 24.12
N GLU A 833 -11.61 -12.74 25.21
CA GLU A 833 -12.32 -11.52 25.58
C GLU A 833 -11.36 -10.50 26.19
N ASP A 834 -11.51 -9.24 25.80
CA ASP A 834 -10.65 -8.15 26.24
C ASP A 834 -11.04 -7.72 27.67
N ALA A 835 -10.17 -7.95 28.65
CA ALA A 835 -10.48 -7.72 30.06
C ALA A 835 -10.77 -6.24 30.38
N SER A 836 -10.22 -5.31 29.58
CA SER A 836 -10.37 -3.87 29.79
C SER A 836 -11.76 -3.29 29.46
N GLN A 837 -12.68 -4.09 28.89
CA GLN A 837 -14.08 -3.66 28.71
C GLN A 837 -15.00 -4.05 29.87
N PHE A 838 -14.49 -4.80 30.85
CA PHE A 838 -15.29 -5.30 31.99
C PHE A 838 -15.35 -4.35 33.19
N GLY A 839 -14.90 -3.11 33.04
CA GLY A 839 -15.00 -2.07 34.07
C GLY A 839 -15.71 -0.82 33.56
N ASP A 840 -16.90 -0.58 34.10
CA ASP A 840 -17.53 0.75 34.29
C ASP A 840 -18.30 1.45 33.15
N ASN A 841 -18.95 0.76 32.20
CA ASN A 841 -20.03 1.40 31.42
C ASN A 841 -21.22 0.51 31.02
N PHE A 842 -21.43 -0.64 31.66
CA PHE A 842 -22.55 -1.52 31.33
C PHE A 842 -23.31 -1.99 32.56
N ASP A 843 -24.21 -1.14 33.06
CA ASP A 843 -25.30 -1.59 33.96
C ASP A 843 -26.70 -1.03 33.62
N GLU A 844 -26.90 -0.39 32.46
CA GLU A 844 -28.26 0.00 32.00
C GLU A 844 -28.66 -0.50 30.59
N GLY A 845 -27.89 -1.39 29.97
CA GLY A 845 -28.15 -1.86 28.59
C GLY A 845 -28.16 -3.38 28.38
N GLY A 846 -28.34 -4.17 29.44
CA GLY A 846 -28.07 -5.63 29.48
C GLY A 846 -28.87 -6.53 28.53
N GLU A 847 -29.84 -6.01 27.77
CA GLU A 847 -30.57 -6.79 26.76
C GLU A 847 -30.33 -6.30 25.32
N GLN A 848 -29.92 -5.05 25.11
CA GLN A 848 -29.80 -4.48 23.75
C GLN A 848 -28.49 -4.85 23.05
N ASN A 849 -27.38 -4.94 23.79
CA ASN A 849 -26.08 -5.29 23.21
C ASN A 849 -25.95 -6.78 22.85
N ARG A 850 -26.89 -7.62 23.30
CA ARG A 850 -26.92 -9.06 22.98
C ARG A 850 -27.37 -9.32 21.53
N TYR A 851 -28.13 -8.40 20.94
CA TYR A 851 -28.61 -8.48 19.56
C TYR A 851 -27.65 -7.88 18.53
N ARG A 852 -26.71 -7.03 18.95
CA ARG A 852 -25.69 -6.45 18.06
C ARG A 852 -24.76 -7.49 17.42
N ASN A 853 -24.65 -8.68 18.04
CA ASN A 853 -23.86 -9.82 17.59
C ASN A 853 -24.70 -10.98 17.00
N SER A 854 -26.00 -10.78 16.72
CA SER A 854 -26.86 -11.85 16.17
C SER A 854 -26.78 -12.00 14.66
N PHE A 855 -26.17 -11.04 13.93
CA PHE A 855 -25.94 -11.14 12.49
C PHE A 855 -24.60 -11.81 12.13
N ASP A 856 -23.69 -11.96 13.10
CA ASP A 856 -22.48 -12.74 12.89
C ASP A 856 -22.70 -14.17 13.39
N LEU A 857 -23.11 -15.03 12.46
CA LEU A 857 -23.22 -16.47 12.69
C LEU A 857 -21.84 -17.10 12.97
N ARG A 858 -20.71 -16.37 12.88
CA ARG A 858 -19.39 -16.92 13.23
C ARG A 858 -19.06 -16.79 14.72
N LEU A 859 -18.45 -17.81 15.29
CA LEU A 859 -17.89 -17.76 16.64
C LEU A 859 -16.56 -17.00 16.61
N ARG A 860 -16.58 -15.71 16.97
CA ARG A 860 -15.37 -14.86 17.00
C ARG A 860 -14.55 -14.93 18.30
N ARG A 861 -15.18 -15.23 19.44
CA ARG A 861 -14.54 -15.25 20.76
C ARG A 861 -15.11 -16.37 21.62
N LEU A 862 -14.29 -16.87 22.54
CA LEU A 862 -14.68 -17.84 23.57
C LEU A 862 -15.31 -17.10 24.75
N PRO A 863 -16.57 -17.41 25.13
CA PRO A 863 -17.25 -16.72 26.22
C PRO A 863 -16.51 -16.84 27.55
N GLY A 864 -16.26 -15.72 28.24
CA GLY A 864 -15.72 -15.71 29.60
C GLY A 864 -14.24 -16.10 29.74
N VAL A 865 -13.47 -16.08 28.65
CA VAL A 865 -12.03 -16.37 28.66
C VAL A 865 -11.25 -15.08 28.37
N THR A 866 -10.62 -14.49 29.39
CA THR A 866 -9.87 -13.24 29.27
C THR A 866 -8.35 -13.44 29.33
N SER A 867 -7.60 -12.46 28.84
CA SER A 867 -6.12 -12.44 28.84
C SER A 867 -5.47 -12.46 30.23
N ASP A 868 -6.22 -12.12 31.26
CA ASP A 868 -5.72 -11.88 32.63
C ASP A 868 -5.78 -13.13 33.51
N LEU A 869 -6.37 -14.21 33.01
CA LEU A 869 -6.45 -15.49 33.71
C LEU A 869 -5.04 -16.09 33.78
N GLY A 870 -4.50 -16.32 34.98
CA GLY A 870 -3.16 -16.92 35.12
C GLY A 870 -3.04 -18.37 34.60
N ALA A 871 -4.17 -19.04 34.35
CA ALA A 871 -4.26 -20.37 33.75
C ALA A 871 -5.56 -20.49 32.93
N LEU A 872 -5.54 -21.31 31.88
CA LEU A 872 -6.71 -21.51 31.01
C LEU A 872 -7.77 -22.36 31.74
N PRO A 873 -9.04 -21.93 31.84
CA PRO A 873 -10.10 -22.78 32.37
C PRO A 873 -10.39 -23.94 31.42
N PRO A 874 -10.94 -25.07 31.89
CA PRO A 874 -11.37 -26.15 31.02
C PRO A 874 -12.51 -25.67 30.11
N ILE A 875 -12.25 -25.66 28.81
CA ILE A 875 -13.18 -25.24 27.76
C ILE A 875 -13.40 -26.43 26.82
N GLU A 876 -14.65 -26.82 26.64
CA GLU A 876 -15.07 -27.88 25.73
C GLU A 876 -16.08 -27.35 24.72
N LEU A 877 -15.85 -27.68 23.45
CA LEU A 877 -16.67 -27.28 22.31
C LEU A 877 -17.28 -28.52 21.67
N SER A 878 -18.60 -28.55 21.52
CA SER A 878 -19.27 -29.57 20.71
C SER A 878 -19.36 -29.09 19.27
N LEU A 879 -18.57 -29.68 18.38
CA LEU A 879 -18.51 -29.37 16.96
C LEU A 879 -19.31 -30.39 16.14
N ARG A 880 -19.89 -29.94 15.02
CA ARG A 880 -20.53 -30.79 14.00
C ARG A 880 -20.19 -30.29 12.59
N ASP A 881 -20.29 -31.17 11.60
CA ASP A 881 -20.15 -30.79 10.19
C ASP A 881 -21.29 -29.83 9.75
N GLU A 882 -20.98 -28.97 8.78
CA GLU A 882 -21.94 -28.07 8.12
C GLU A 882 -22.84 -28.82 7.13
N SER A 883 -22.36 -29.95 6.58
CA SER A 883 -23.09 -30.73 5.57
C SER A 883 -24.36 -31.41 6.14
N PRO A 884 -25.53 -31.33 5.47
CA PRO A 884 -26.80 -31.88 5.97
C PRO A 884 -26.81 -33.40 6.19
N ASP A 885 -25.95 -34.12 5.44
CA ASP A 885 -25.94 -35.59 5.40
C ASP A 885 -25.15 -36.26 6.54
N ARG A 886 -24.36 -35.49 7.32
CA ARG A 886 -23.57 -36.02 8.44
C ARG A 886 -23.80 -35.22 9.73
N GLN A 887 -24.39 -35.88 10.72
CA GLN A 887 -24.57 -35.34 12.07
C GLN A 887 -23.50 -35.83 13.05
N ALA A 888 -22.26 -36.04 12.60
CA ALA A 888 -21.18 -36.43 13.50
C ALA A 888 -20.89 -35.29 14.48
N LYS A 889 -21.21 -35.51 15.77
CA LYS A 889 -20.90 -34.56 16.85
C LYS A 889 -19.65 -35.02 17.56
N MET A 890 -18.73 -34.09 17.80
CA MET A 890 -17.50 -34.39 18.51
C MET A 890 -17.17 -33.27 19.48
N THR A 891 -16.67 -33.65 20.66
CA THR A 891 -16.25 -32.70 21.69
C THR A 891 -14.76 -32.44 21.57
N VAL A 892 -14.37 -31.17 21.53
CA VAL A 892 -12.98 -30.72 21.42
C VAL A 892 -12.64 -29.83 22.61
N GLN A 893 -11.55 -30.14 23.30
CA GLN A 893 -11.03 -29.41 24.45
C GLN A 893 -10.01 -28.35 23.99
N VAL A 894 -10.14 -27.10 24.45
CA VAL A 894 -9.10 -26.08 24.21
C VAL A 894 -8.02 -26.20 25.28
N ILE A 895 -6.78 -26.48 24.86
CA ILE A 895 -5.66 -26.80 25.76
C ILE A 895 -4.62 -25.69 25.89
N GLY A 896 -4.62 -24.71 24.99
CA GLY A 896 -3.67 -23.60 25.03
C GLY A 896 -4.07 -22.41 24.15
N VAL A 897 -3.56 -21.23 24.51
CA VAL A 897 -3.69 -19.98 23.77
C VAL A 897 -2.30 -19.50 23.38
N LEU A 898 -2.05 -19.36 22.09
CA LEU A 898 -0.76 -18.93 21.55
C LEU A 898 -0.39 -17.54 22.09
N ALA A 899 0.91 -17.24 22.21
CA ALA A 899 1.38 -15.92 22.67
C ALA A 899 1.26 -14.83 21.61
N GLN A 900 1.20 -15.24 20.35
CA GLN A 900 1.12 -14.35 19.18
C GLN A 900 -0.14 -14.63 18.38
N ASN A 901 -0.63 -13.59 17.70
CA ASN A 901 -1.85 -13.66 16.90
C ASN A 901 -1.58 -14.10 15.45
N GLU A 902 -0.37 -13.84 14.96
CA GLU A 902 0.04 -14.20 13.61
C GLU A 902 0.86 -15.49 13.62
N THR A 903 0.36 -16.52 12.94
CA THR A 903 1.04 -17.80 12.73
C THR A 903 0.91 -18.22 11.28
N LEU A 904 1.81 -19.07 10.78
CA LEU A 904 1.79 -19.58 9.41
C LEU A 904 0.49 -20.34 9.09
N ALA A 905 -0.02 -21.14 10.02
CA ALA A 905 -1.30 -21.84 9.83
C ALA A 905 -2.48 -20.88 9.67
N GLY A 906 -2.34 -19.64 10.14
CA GLY A 906 -3.46 -18.71 10.23
C GLY A 906 -4.58 -19.28 11.11
N GLY A 907 -5.75 -18.67 10.99
CA GLY A 907 -6.96 -19.11 11.67
C GLY A 907 -6.91 -19.01 13.21
N ASN A 908 -8.07 -18.78 13.80
CA ASN A 908 -8.16 -18.54 15.24
C ASN A 908 -8.25 -19.83 16.07
N PHE A 909 -8.51 -20.97 15.42
CA PHE A 909 -8.73 -22.27 16.05
C PHE A 909 -8.00 -23.37 15.26
N GLN A 910 -6.94 -23.92 15.85
CA GLN A 910 -6.05 -24.88 15.18
C GLN A 910 -6.14 -26.27 15.83
N VAL A 911 -6.22 -27.29 14.99
CA VAL A 911 -6.37 -28.70 15.37
C VAL A 911 -5.52 -29.61 14.49
N ASN A 912 -5.27 -30.83 14.97
CA ASN A 912 -4.64 -31.86 14.18
C ASN A 912 -5.50 -32.23 12.95
N GLU A 913 -4.86 -32.47 11.82
CA GLU A 913 -5.50 -32.94 10.58
C GLU A 913 -6.35 -34.21 10.76
N LEU A 914 -5.95 -35.13 11.66
CA LEU A 914 -6.72 -36.33 11.96
C LEU A 914 -8.09 -36.00 12.57
N LEU A 915 -8.14 -34.95 13.40
CA LEU A 915 -9.36 -34.43 14.00
C LEU A 915 -10.31 -33.86 12.95
N ALA A 916 -9.77 -33.01 12.09
CA ALA A 916 -10.52 -32.36 11.02
C ALA A 916 -11.07 -33.38 10.03
N ALA A 917 -10.28 -34.39 9.67
CA ALA A 917 -10.70 -35.47 8.78
C ALA A 917 -11.78 -36.37 9.41
N GLN A 918 -11.79 -36.56 10.73
CA GLN A 918 -12.86 -37.30 11.41
C GLN A 918 -14.17 -36.49 11.49
N LEU A 919 -14.07 -35.18 11.72
CA LEU A 919 -15.21 -34.26 11.79
C LEU A 919 -15.92 -34.08 10.44
N THR A 920 -15.16 -33.78 9.40
CA THR A 920 -15.68 -33.52 8.04
C THR A 920 -15.79 -34.80 7.21
N GLY A 921 -15.11 -35.87 7.63
CA GLY A 921 -15.13 -37.18 7.00
C GLY A 921 -14.47 -37.25 5.63
N ALA A 922 -13.69 -36.24 5.28
CA ALA A 922 -12.73 -36.18 4.19
C ALA A 922 -11.55 -35.28 4.62
N PRO A 923 -10.35 -35.44 4.05
CA PRO A 923 -9.30 -34.43 4.21
C PRO A 923 -9.79 -33.06 3.69
N PRO A 924 -9.27 -31.94 4.23
CA PRO A 924 -9.68 -30.60 3.83
C PRO A 924 -9.58 -30.41 2.32
N ALA A 925 -10.59 -29.77 1.73
CA ALA A 925 -10.59 -29.44 0.31
C ALA A 925 -9.54 -28.35 0.04
N ASN A 926 -8.60 -28.62 -0.86
CA ASN A 926 -7.51 -27.71 -1.24
C ASN A 926 -6.60 -27.29 -0.07
N PRO A 927 -5.82 -28.20 0.52
CA PRO A 927 -4.82 -27.82 1.50
C PRO A 927 -3.75 -26.93 0.88
N THR A 928 -3.28 -25.96 1.64
CA THR A 928 -2.09 -25.16 1.33
C THR A 928 -0.87 -25.90 1.87
N PHE A 929 0.16 -26.05 1.05
CA PHE A 929 1.40 -26.69 1.47
C PHE A 929 2.50 -25.66 1.67
N TYR A 930 3.33 -25.87 2.67
CA TYR A 930 4.56 -25.10 2.85
C TYR A 930 5.73 -26.05 2.99
N VAL A 931 6.87 -25.70 2.42
CA VAL A 931 8.08 -26.51 2.35
C VAL A 931 9.22 -25.73 2.99
N LYS A 932 10.01 -26.43 3.80
CA LYS A 932 11.26 -25.94 4.38
C LYS A 932 12.42 -26.60 3.64
N ALA A 933 13.31 -25.80 3.08
CA ALA A 933 14.52 -26.32 2.47
C ALA A 933 15.45 -26.93 3.54
N ALA A 934 16.22 -27.95 3.17
CA ALA A 934 17.23 -28.51 4.06
C ALA A 934 18.42 -27.56 4.25
N ASP A 935 19.05 -27.63 5.43
CA ASP A 935 20.19 -26.77 5.78
C ASP A 935 21.31 -26.88 4.73
N GLY A 936 21.65 -25.75 4.09
CA GLY A 936 22.70 -25.66 3.07
C GLY A 936 22.23 -25.69 1.61
N PHE A 937 20.92 -25.86 1.36
CA PHE A 937 20.31 -25.70 0.04
C PHE A 937 19.72 -24.30 -0.14
N ASP A 938 19.76 -23.76 -1.35
CA ASP A 938 19.14 -22.46 -1.68
C ASP A 938 17.63 -22.63 -1.87
N PRO A 939 16.78 -22.00 -1.04
CA PRO A 939 15.33 -22.13 -1.12
C PRO A 939 14.74 -21.76 -2.51
N HIS A 940 15.37 -20.84 -3.25
CA HIS A 940 14.92 -20.48 -4.61
C HIS A 940 15.11 -21.62 -5.59
N LYS A 941 16.22 -22.33 -5.48
CA LYS A 941 16.51 -23.46 -6.34
C LYS A 941 15.57 -24.62 -6.03
N VAL A 942 15.33 -24.89 -4.75
CA VAL A 942 14.38 -25.93 -4.31
C VAL A 942 12.97 -25.64 -4.82
N ALA A 943 12.52 -24.38 -4.80
CA ALA A 943 11.23 -23.99 -5.36
C ALA A 943 11.16 -24.24 -6.89
N GLN A 944 12.19 -23.86 -7.64
CA GLN A 944 12.25 -24.09 -9.10
C GLN A 944 12.29 -25.59 -9.46
N ASP A 945 13.03 -26.38 -8.68
CA ASP A 945 13.13 -27.82 -8.87
C ASP A 945 11.80 -28.51 -8.53
N LEU A 946 11.07 -28.03 -7.52
CA LEU A 946 9.69 -28.47 -7.21
C LEU A 946 8.72 -28.14 -8.34
N GLU A 947 8.73 -26.91 -8.87
CA GLU A 947 7.87 -26.55 -10.01
C GLU A 947 8.16 -27.42 -11.22
N SER A 948 9.45 -27.61 -11.54
CA SER A 948 9.90 -28.37 -12.70
C SER A 948 9.54 -29.86 -12.61
N ALA A 949 9.68 -30.46 -11.43
CA ALA A 949 9.31 -31.86 -11.21
C ALA A 949 7.79 -32.08 -11.31
N PHE A 950 6.99 -31.11 -10.86
CA PHE A 950 5.52 -31.24 -10.75
C PHE A 950 4.73 -30.40 -11.77
N ILE A 951 5.34 -30.04 -12.91
CA ILE A 951 4.67 -29.29 -14.00
C ILE A 951 3.37 -29.96 -14.43
N SER A 952 3.36 -31.30 -14.55
CA SER A 952 2.19 -32.07 -14.99
C SER A 952 1.04 -32.05 -13.97
N GLY A 953 1.36 -31.88 -12.68
CA GLY A 953 0.39 -31.71 -11.59
C GLY A 953 -0.07 -30.25 -11.41
N GLY A 954 0.49 -29.31 -12.18
CA GLY A 954 0.15 -27.90 -12.09
C GLY A 954 0.57 -27.26 -10.77
N LEU A 955 1.63 -27.75 -10.14
CA LEU A 955 2.18 -27.22 -8.89
C LEU A 955 2.93 -25.90 -9.16
N ASN A 956 2.72 -24.92 -8.29
CA ASN A 956 3.42 -23.62 -8.30
C ASN A 956 4.07 -23.45 -6.92
N ALA A 957 5.38 -23.17 -6.88
CA ALA A 957 6.13 -23.03 -5.65
C ALA A 957 6.73 -21.63 -5.59
N THR A 958 6.29 -20.86 -4.61
CA THR A 958 6.68 -19.47 -4.35
C THR A 958 7.32 -19.37 -2.99
N LEU A 959 8.34 -18.56 -2.77
CA LEU A 959 8.84 -18.42 -1.40
C LEU A 959 7.81 -17.70 -0.50
N SER A 960 7.79 -18.00 0.79
CA SER A 960 6.99 -17.31 1.79
C SER A 960 7.52 -15.89 2.05
N ALA A 961 8.82 -15.68 1.84
CA ALA A 961 9.42 -14.34 1.78
C ALA A 961 8.85 -13.46 0.66
N GLU A 962 8.27 -14.11 -0.33
CA GLU A 962 7.96 -13.65 -1.66
C GLU A 962 6.43 -13.47 -1.84
N SER A 963 5.62 -13.94 -0.87
CA SER A 963 4.15 -13.84 -0.84
C SER A 963 3.61 -12.56 -0.20
N PHE A 964 4.47 -11.63 0.24
CA PHE A 964 4.11 -10.37 0.89
C PHE A 964 4.14 -9.14 -0.02
#